data_AF-A0A9Q5ZAM1-F1
#
_entry.id   AF-A0A9Q5ZAM1-F1
#
_cell.length_a   1.000
_cell.length_b   1.000
_cell.length_c   1.000
_cell.angle_alpha   90.00
_cell.angle_beta   90.00
_cell.angle_gamma   90.00
#
_symmetry.space_group_name_H-M   'P 1'
#
loop_
_entity.id
_entity.type
_entity.pdbx_description
1 polymer ?
#
loop_
_entity_poly.entity_id
_entity_poly.type
_entity_poly.pdbx_seq_one_letter_code
_entity_poly.pdbx_strand_id
1 'polypeptide(L)'
;MPTFPSDNLFSQQWYLYNYISVGNYNYRGLDINVVNVWDDYTGRGVLVGVLDDGFDYTHYDLNNNYDTTRDYDSINQDSDPFPVLTDDNHGTAVAGIIAAEANGVGTVGVAFNAQITGIRAIPGSTNALINALSRLASFDVVNNSWGYTKSFVDNFYTIPQLGQAIANAAANGRNGLGTAIVFAAGNSREEGDNTNYHNFQNSRYVISVAALDDDGWATSYSTPGASILVSAFGSEYGSIVTTDRLGSAGYSYTDYTGDFNGTSAAAPQVSGVVALMLEANRNLGYRDIQEILAYSARRNDPNNYAGKFIWQYNGAKNWNGGGLHVSHDYGFGLVDALAAVRLAETWQTQSRFNNEQRLSYNSGNLGWTIPDNNTIGISHTFTVAAGLDVDWVEVELNLTHPFRGDLIVDLISPSGIISRLIDQPGNKQDDGDNIVFKLSSTQHWGESSAGNWTLRIKDLGPTDIGILNNWKLHLYGDADTVNDTYFYTNEYGIYGATTLTDSSGTDTINAAAITSNSYLNLNPGSTSTLNGTNLTISSGTVIENAFTGDGNDTIIGNTANNALNGGRGNDTLTGGAGNDTLNGGAGNNTLYGGTGNDRYVFADDDYITITEYANEGVDTVESFYTFDLGPAYLENLILKGTTAINGIGNTLNNSIAGNGANNNLNGGTGNDTLTGGGGNDTLIGGTGNDVLVGGTGNDTLTGGSGSDRFTFNSRSEGIDRITDFSVVDDTIYVSAAGFGGGLVAGAAIAVNQFFLGSAATTSSQRFLYDKGNGSLFFDQDGTGAIAKIQIATLNTGLSLTNADIFAA
;
A
#
# COMPACT_ATOMS: atom_id res chain seq x y z
N MET A 1 -21.29 -8.81 7.68
CA MET A 1 -21.57 -8.02 8.90
C MET A 1 -20.31 -8.08 9.72
N PRO A 2 -19.70 -6.94 10.07
CA PRO A 2 -18.39 -6.94 10.72
C PRO A 2 -18.45 -7.58 12.11
N THR A 3 -17.33 -8.16 12.54
CA THR A 3 -17.18 -8.67 13.91
C THR A 3 -16.90 -7.52 14.87
N PHE A 4 -17.78 -7.27 15.83
CA PHE A 4 -17.59 -6.21 16.82
C PHE A 4 -16.78 -6.69 18.04
N PRO A 5 -15.89 -5.84 18.58
CA PRO A 5 -15.24 -6.10 19.87
C PRO A 5 -16.23 -6.23 21.03
N SER A 6 -15.83 -6.95 22.08
CA SER A 6 -16.66 -7.18 23.28
C SER A 6 -16.43 -6.18 24.41
N ASP A 7 -15.51 -5.23 24.21
CA ASP A 7 -15.07 -4.24 25.18
C ASP A 7 -16.21 -3.32 25.63
N ASN A 8 -16.35 -3.13 26.94
CA ASN A 8 -17.57 -2.56 27.53
C ASN A 8 -17.75 -1.05 27.29
N LEU A 9 -16.73 -0.34 26.80
CA LEU A 9 -16.80 1.06 26.39
C LEU A 9 -16.81 1.24 24.87
N PHE A 10 -16.66 0.18 24.07
CA PHE A 10 -16.68 0.26 22.60
C PHE A 10 -17.94 0.94 22.07
N SER A 11 -19.11 0.65 22.66
CA SER A 11 -20.38 1.29 22.29
C SER A 11 -20.43 2.80 22.51
N GLN A 12 -19.46 3.36 23.23
CA GLN A 12 -19.31 4.80 23.49
C GLN A 12 -18.25 5.45 22.59
N GLN A 13 -17.44 4.66 21.88
CA GLN A 13 -16.45 5.12 20.90
C GLN A 13 -17.12 5.40 19.55
N TRP A 14 -18.01 6.39 19.54
CA TRP A 14 -18.81 6.78 18.37
C TRP A 14 -17.96 7.11 17.14
N TYR A 15 -16.73 7.59 17.33
CA TYR A 15 -15.78 7.89 16.26
C TYR A 15 -15.30 6.63 15.52
N LEU A 16 -15.36 5.45 16.14
CA LEU A 16 -15.06 4.16 15.50
C LEU A 16 -16.30 3.57 14.82
N TYR A 17 -17.47 3.71 15.46
CA TYR A 17 -18.73 3.20 14.93
C TYR A 17 -19.94 4.00 15.42
N ASN A 18 -20.55 4.77 14.53
CA ASN A 18 -21.67 5.64 14.85
C ASN A 18 -23.02 5.02 14.42
N TYR A 19 -23.65 4.28 15.36
CA TYR A 19 -24.94 3.62 15.15
C TYR A 19 -26.14 4.33 15.80
N ILE A 20 -25.90 5.39 16.58
CA ILE A 20 -26.92 6.13 17.33
C ILE A 20 -27.15 7.49 16.64
N SER A 21 -28.41 7.91 16.50
CA SER A 21 -28.72 9.30 16.15
C SER A 21 -28.49 10.19 17.38
N VAL A 22 -27.50 11.07 17.36
CA VAL A 22 -27.33 12.09 18.40
C VAL A 22 -28.29 13.26 18.05
N GLY A 23 -29.29 13.49 18.91
CA GLY A 23 -30.24 14.61 18.71
C GLY A 23 -31.26 14.44 17.57
N ASN A 24 -31.62 15.55 16.91
CA ASN A 24 -32.65 15.63 15.85
C ASN A 24 -32.11 15.31 14.43
N TYR A 25 -30.80 15.09 14.29
CA TYR A 25 -30.17 14.78 13.02
C TYR A 25 -29.67 13.33 13.03
N ASN A 26 -29.96 12.59 11.96
CA ASN A 26 -29.77 11.15 11.89
C ASN A 26 -28.52 10.84 11.05
N TYR A 27 -27.33 11.10 11.59
CA TYR A 27 -26.03 10.90 10.92
C TYR A 27 -25.43 9.52 11.19
N ARG A 28 -26.25 8.46 11.18
CA ARG A 28 -25.73 7.09 11.24
C ARG A 28 -24.69 6.88 10.14
N GLY A 29 -23.52 6.37 10.50
CA GLY A 29 -22.40 6.15 9.58
C GLY A 29 -21.43 7.34 9.41
N LEU A 30 -21.58 8.40 10.20
CA LEU A 30 -20.55 9.44 10.33
C LEU A 30 -19.58 9.06 11.47
N ASP A 31 -18.60 8.24 11.10
CA ASP A 31 -17.47 7.73 11.89
C ASP A 31 -16.26 7.58 10.95
N ILE A 32 -15.11 7.08 11.40
CA ILE A 32 -13.93 6.91 10.52
C ILE A 32 -13.99 5.65 9.62
N ASN A 33 -15.10 4.91 9.63
CA ASN A 33 -15.33 3.70 8.83
C ASN A 33 -14.33 2.55 9.07
N VAL A 34 -13.88 2.35 10.31
CA VAL A 34 -12.84 1.36 10.63
C VAL A 34 -13.36 -0.05 10.90
N VAL A 35 -14.60 -0.20 11.37
CA VAL A 35 -15.12 -1.52 11.76
C VAL A 35 -15.17 -2.53 10.62
N ASN A 36 -15.28 -2.05 9.37
CA ASN A 36 -15.29 -2.88 8.18
C ASN A 36 -13.88 -3.33 7.75
N VAL A 37 -12.84 -2.79 8.37
CA VAL A 37 -11.44 -3.17 8.13
C VAL A 37 -11.00 -4.30 9.06
N TRP A 38 -11.54 -4.37 10.28
CA TRP A 38 -11.04 -5.23 11.36
C TRP A 38 -11.16 -6.73 11.14
N ASP A 39 -12.01 -7.18 10.22
CA ASP A 39 -12.03 -8.58 9.81
C ASP A 39 -10.75 -8.96 9.02
N ASP A 40 -10.10 -8.00 8.36
CA ASP A 40 -8.91 -8.19 7.54
C ASP A 40 -7.62 -7.70 8.24
N TYR A 41 -7.64 -6.48 8.80
CA TYR A 41 -6.46 -5.79 9.33
C TYR A 41 -6.75 -5.13 10.68
N THR A 42 -5.79 -5.21 11.59
CA THR A 42 -5.94 -4.75 12.99
C THR A 42 -4.72 -3.99 13.52
N GLY A 43 -3.73 -3.73 12.67
CA GLY A 43 -2.46 -3.08 12.97
C GLY A 43 -1.27 -4.02 13.15
N ARG A 44 -1.40 -5.33 12.88
CA ARG A 44 -0.38 -6.31 13.27
C ARG A 44 0.95 -6.08 12.57
N GLY A 45 2.02 -6.11 13.35
CA GLY A 45 3.39 -5.93 12.85
C GLY A 45 3.72 -4.50 12.45
N VAL A 46 2.86 -3.51 12.76
CA VAL A 46 3.21 -2.08 12.70
C VAL A 46 3.73 -1.65 14.06
N LEU A 47 4.81 -0.87 14.07
CA LEU A 47 5.30 -0.19 15.26
C LEU A 47 4.97 1.30 15.22
N VAL A 48 4.20 1.78 16.21
CA VAL A 48 3.80 3.18 16.35
C VAL A 48 4.51 3.82 17.55
N GLY A 49 5.32 4.86 17.28
CA GLY A 49 5.88 5.70 18.33
C GLY A 49 4.93 6.84 18.70
N VAL A 50 4.72 7.10 19.98
CA VAL A 50 3.93 8.24 20.45
C VAL A 50 4.85 9.22 21.17
N LEU A 51 4.92 10.46 20.70
CA LEU A 51 5.76 11.49 21.30
C LEU A 51 4.90 12.49 22.06
N ASP A 52 4.95 12.43 23.39
CA ASP A 52 4.00 13.12 24.28
C ASP A 52 4.52 13.31 25.72
N ASP A 53 3.67 13.58 26.71
CA ASP A 53 4.03 13.94 28.09
C ASP A 53 4.35 12.77 29.04
N GLY A 54 4.00 11.55 28.65
CA GLY A 54 4.27 10.32 29.40
C GLY A 54 3.24 9.22 29.15
N PHE A 55 3.60 7.99 29.52
CA PHE A 55 2.80 6.80 29.17
C PHE A 55 2.69 5.83 30.33
N ASP A 56 1.46 5.60 30.81
CA ASP A 56 1.19 4.52 31.75
C ASP A 56 1.18 3.18 30.99
N TYR A 57 2.38 2.68 30.66
CA TYR A 57 2.57 1.41 29.96
C TYR A 57 2.12 0.19 30.78
N THR A 58 1.71 0.40 32.04
CA THR A 58 1.15 -0.66 32.89
C THR A 58 -0.36 -0.78 32.76
N HIS A 59 -1.01 0.16 32.07
CA HIS A 59 -2.43 0.15 31.78
C HIS A 59 -2.83 -1.18 31.12
N TYR A 60 -3.81 -1.89 31.70
CA TYR A 60 -4.15 -3.25 31.28
C TYR A 60 -4.85 -3.32 29.91
N ASP A 61 -5.23 -2.17 29.37
CA ASP A 61 -5.75 -2.02 28.00
C ASP A 61 -4.65 -1.61 27.00
N LEU A 62 -3.39 -1.53 27.42
CA LEU A 62 -2.25 -1.17 26.57
C LEU A 62 -1.08 -2.17 26.67
N ASN A 63 -0.93 -2.84 27.82
CA ASN A 63 0.31 -3.50 28.21
C ASN A 63 0.77 -4.64 27.29
N ASN A 64 -0.13 -5.35 26.58
CA ASN A 64 0.26 -6.39 25.63
C ASN A 64 0.71 -5.80 24.29
N ASN A 65 0.21 -4.62 23.95
CA ASN A 65 0.61 -3.88 22.75
C ASN A 65 1.82 -2.97 23.00
N TYR A 66 2.15 -2.67 24.25
CA TYR A 66 3.22 -1.74 24.61
C TYR A 66 4.61 -2.39 24.63
N ASP A 67 5.56 -1.80 23.90
CA ASP A 67 6.95 -2.25 23.84
C ASP A 67 7.89 -1.30 24.60
N THR A 68 8.14 -1.64 25.86
CA THR A 68 9.05 -0.88 26.75
C THR A 68 10.52 -0.91 26.33
N THR A 69 10.93 -1.80 25.40
CA THR A 69 12.34 -1.91 25.00
C THR A 69 12.81 -0.75 24.12
N ARG A 70 11.86 0.05 23.61
CA ARG A 70 12.10 1.16 22.68
C ARG A 70 11.77 2.53 23.27
N ASP A 71 11.36 2.55 24.54
CA ASP A 71 10.99 3.77 25.24
C ASP A 71 12.14 4.76 25.39
N TYR A 72 11.76 6.03 25.50
CA TYR A 72 12.72 7.10 25.71
C TYR A 72 12.11 8.29 26.46
N ASP A 73 12.68 8.66 27.61
CA ASP A 73 12.42 9.95 28.24
C ASP A 73 13.50 10.94 27.79
N SER A 74 13.11 11.92 26.97
CA SER A 74 14.03 12.93 26.44
C SER A 74 14.41 14.03 27.45
N ILE A 75 13.63 14.17 28.53
CA ILE A 75 13.81 15.14 29.61
C ILE A 75 14.87 14.62 30.57
N ASN A 76 14.73 13.37 31.00
CA ASN A 76 15.64 12.71 31.95
C ASN A 76 16.78 11.94 31.25
N GLN A 77 16.66 11.67 29.95
CA GLN A 77 17.60 10.90 29.13
C GLN A 77 17.78 9.46 29.60
N ASP A 78 16.67 8.80 29.94
CA ASP A 78 16.60 7.39 30.28
C ASP A 78 15.55 6.66 29.43
N SER A 79 15.24 5.42 29.79
CA SER A 79 14.30 4.54 29.09
C SER A 79 12.97 4.37 29.82
N ASP A 80 12.59 5.31 30.70
CA ASP A 80 11.35 5.22 31.48
C ASP A 80 10.47 6.45 31.22
N PRO A 81 9.51 6.35 30.28
CA PRO A 81 8.66 7.47 29.91
C PRO A 81 7.40 7.53 30.78
N PHE A 82 7.42 6.87 31.95
CA PHE A 82 6.27 6.81 32.85
C PHE A 82 5.88 8.21 33.35
N PRO A 83 4.58 8.53 33.46
CA PRO A 83 4.08 9.82 33.94
C PRO A 83 4.62 10.21 35.31
N VAL A 84 5.24 11.38 35.41
CA VAL A 84 5.83 11.88 36.67
C VAL A 84 4.99 12.98 37.29
N LEU A 85 4.44 13.88 36.46
CA LEU A 85 3.60 14.97 36.90
C LEU A 85 2.13 14.55 37.01
N THR A 86 1.34 15.34 37.73
CA THR A 86 -0.09 15.06 37.92
C THR A 86 -0.90 15.23 36.64
N ASP A 87 -0.40 16.05 35.72
CA ASP A 87 -0.95 16.41 34.41
C ASP A 87 -0.26 15.69 33.24
N ASP A 88 0.65 14.74 33.50
CA ASP A 88 1.24 13.86 32.48
C ASP A 88 0.24 12.75 32.10
N ASN A 89 -0.95 13.10 31.62
CA ASN A 89 -2.03 12.16 31.30
C ASN A 89 -2.41 12.15 29.82
N HIS A 90 -1.84 13.03 29.01
CA HIS A 90 -2.20 13.19 27.62
C HIS A 90 -1.68 12.02 26.75
N GLY A 91 -0.42 11.60 26.90
CA GLY A 91 0.17 10.52 26.11
C GLY A 91 -0.51 9.16 26.29
N THR A 92 -1.01 8.87 27.49
CA THR A 92 -1.75 7.62 27.77
C THR A 92 -3.10 7.60 27.04
N ALA A 93 -3.81 8.74 26.99
CA ALA A 93 -5.07 8.84 26.25
C ALA A 93 -4.86 8.76 24.73
N VAL A 94 -3.79 9.39 24.22
CA VAL A 94 -3.38 9.28 22.80
C VAL A 94 -3.08 7.83 22.43
N ALA A 95 -2.33 7.10 23.27
CA ALA A 95 -1.99 5.70 23.04
C ALA A 95 -3.23 4.79 22.94
N GLY A 96 -4.23 5.00 23.80
CA GLY A 96 -5.49 4.23 23.77
C GLY A 96 -6.27 4.37 22.48
N ILE A 97 -6.34 5.58 21.91
CA ILE A 97 -7.02 5.80 20.63
C ILE A 97 -6.35 4.99 19.51
N ILE A 98 -5.02 4.85 19.55
CA ILE A 98 -4.26 4.13 18.54
C ILE A 98 -4.43 2.62 18.74
N ALA A 99 -4.12 2.10 19.94
CA ALA A 99 -3.89 0.68 20.14
C ALA A 99 -4.37 0.14 21.50
N ALA A 100 -5.44 0.70 22.09
CA ALA A 100 -6.14 -0.01 23.16
C ALA A 100 -6.55 -1.41 22.69
N GLU A 101 -6.43 -2.40 23.57
CA GLU A 101 -6.57 -3.81 23.22
C GLU A 101 -8.04 -4.20 23.01
N ALA A 102 -8.33 -5.02 22.00
CA ALA A 102 -9.65 -5.66 21.89
C ALA A 102 -9.73 -6.91 22.79
N ASN A 103 -9.78 -6.73 24.11
CA ASN A 103 -9.64 -7.80 25.10
C ASN A 103 -10.89 -8.06 25.97
N GLY A 104 -11.98 -7.32 25.71
CA GLY A 104 -13.23 -7.37 26.47
C GLY A 104 -13.29 -6.42 27.67
N VAL A 105 -12.32 -5.51 27.83
CA VAL A 105 -12.25 -4.56 28.94
C VAL A 105 -11.92 -3.16 28.43
N GLY A 106 -12.77 -2.20 28.74
CA GLY A 106 -12.51 -0.81 28.41
C GLY A 106 -12.80 -0.46 26.97
N THR A 107 -11.78 0.06 26.31
CA THR A 107 -11.85 0.68 24.98
C THR A 107 -11.16 -0.18 23.93
N VAL A 108 -11.26 0.21 22.67
CA VAL A 108 -10.54 -0.43 21.56
C VAL A 108 -9.84 0.62 20.74
N GLY A 109 -8.58 0.40 20.40
CA GLY A 109 -7.82 1.27 19.51
C GLY A 109 -8.22 1.08 18.05
N VAL A 110 -7.99 2.10 17.23
CA VAL A 110 -8.18 2.00 15.76
C VAL A 110 -7.39 0.82 15.18
N ALA A 111 -6.16 0.62 15.67
CA ALA A 111 -5.24 -0.45 15.30
C ALA A 111 -4.87 -1.26 16.55
N PHE A 112 -5.86 -1.93 17.15
CA PHE A 112 -5.76 -2.63 18.44
C PHE A 112 -4.77 -3.81 18.52
N ASN A 113 -4.08 -4.17 17.45
CA ASN A 113 -2.95 -5.12 17.45
C ASN A 113 -1.64 -4.49 16.94
N ALA A 114 -1.58 -3.17 16.77
CA ALA A 114 -0.32 -2.46 16.54
C ALA A 114 0.52 -2.43 17.82
N GLN A 115 1.85 -2.50 17.67
CA GLN A 115 2.75 -2.27 18.78
C GLN A 115 2.92 -0.77 19.01
N ILE A 116 2.89 -0.33 20.26
CA ILE A 116 3.07 1.08 20.65
C ILE A 116 4.27 1.25 21.58
N THR A 117 4.88 2.43 21.58
CA THR A 117 5.97 2.81 22.50
C THR A 117 5.99 4.31 22.72
N GLY A 118 6.50 4.72 23.89
CA GLY A 118 6.43 6.09 24.36
C GLY A 118 7.74 6.85 24.26
N ILE A 119 7.67 8.07 23.74
CA ILE A 119 8.76 9.05 23.74
C ILE A 119 8.29 10.26 24.56
N ARG A 120 8.74 10.35 25.81
CA ARG A 120 8.36 11.46 26.70
C ARG A 120 9.14 12.73 26.36
N ALA A 121 8.44 13.79 25.92
CA ALA A 121 9.05 15.00 25.36
C ALA A 121 8.14 16.25 25.35
N ILE A 122 7.84 16.90 26.49
CA ILE A 122 7.21 18.26 26.53
C ILE A 122 7.67 19.04 27.80
N PRO A 123 7.57 20.39 27.88
CA PRO A 123 8.38 21.44 27.23
C PRO A 123 9.50 22.06 28.11
N GLY A 124 10.52 22.63 27.45
CA GLY A 124 11.45 23.63 28.02
C GLY A 124 12.85 23.69 27.40
N SER A 125 13.27 22.62 26.72
CA SER A 125 14.63 22.49 26.16
C SER A 125 14.60 22.08 24.69
N THR A 126 15.12 22.94 23.82
CA THR A 126 15.30 22.63 22.39
C THR A 126 16.12 21.35 22.18
N ASN A 127 17.09 21.06 23.05
CA ASN A 127 17.91 19.85 22.95
C ASN A 127 17.13 18.57 23.27
N ALA A 128 16.25 18.61 24.28
CA ALA A 128 15.41 17.46 24.60
C ALA A 128 14.49 17.12 23.41
N LEU A 129 13.88 18.15 22.81
CA LEU A 129 13.05 17.98 21.63
C LEU A 129 13.84 17.44 20.42
N ILE A 130 15.04 17.95 20.15
CA ILE A 130 15.91 17.41 19.08
C ILE A 130 16.21 15.92 19.34
N ASN A 131 16.53 15.54 20.57
CA ASN A 131 16.81 14.14 20.91
C ASN A 131 15.58 13.25 20.69
N ALA A 132 14.40 13.71 21.09
CA ALA A 132 13.15 12.98 20.88
C ALA A 132 12.86 12.82 19.38
N LEU A 133 12.92 13.90 18.60
CA LEU A 133 12.69 13.88 17.15
C LEU A 133 13.74 13.04 16.39
N SER A 134 14.97 12.92 16.90
CA SER A 134 15.98 12.08 16.27
C SER A 134 15.64 10.58 16.28
N ARG A 135 14.70 10.16 17.15
CA ARG A 135 14.24 8.78 17.25
C ARG A 135 13.20 8.40 16.22
N LEU A 136 12.53 9.37 15.58
CA LEU A 136 11.35 9.11 14.74
C LEU A 136 11.61 8.06 13.64
N ALA A 137 12.81 8.02 13.06
CA ALA A 137 13.20 7.05 12.03
C ALA A 137 13.16 5.57 12.49
N SER A 138 12.98 5.31 13.79
CA SER A 138 12.95 3.96 14.36
C SER A 138 11.56 3.31 14.31
N PHE A 139 10.54 4.05 13.87
CA PHE A 139 9.14 3.63 13.90
C PHE A 139 8.55 3.55 12.50
N ASP A 140 7.46 2.81 12.36
CA ASP A 140 6.69 2.81 11.12
C ASP A 140 5.83 4.08 11.01
N VAL A 141 5.16 4.39 12.12
CA VAL A 141 4.28 5.56 12.29
C VAL A 141 4.71 6.30 13.55
N VAL A 142 4.65 7.63 13.52
CA VAL A 142 4.84 8.46 14.72
C VAL A 142 3.67 9.39 14.88
N ASN A 143 3.06 9.37 16.06
CA ASN A 143 2.05 10.34 16.48
C ASN A 143 2.67 11.49 17.28
N ASN A 144 2.25 12.72 16.95
CA ASN A 144 2.65 13.95 17.63
C ASN A 144 1.41 14.80 17.91
N SER A 145 0.82 14.62 19.09
CA SER A 145 -0.37 15.36 19.52
C SER A 145 0.00 16.63 20.32
N TRP A 146 0.97 17.40 19.82
CA TRP A 146 1.47 18.63 20.44
C TRP A 146 1.88 19.65 19.37
N GLY A 147 2.09 20.90 19.77
CA GLY A 147 2.54 21.96 18.88
C GLY A 147 2.93 23.23 19.64
N TYR A 148 3.52 24.18 18.92
CA TYR A 148 3.71 25.53 19.44
C TYR A 148 2.41 26.31 19.31
N THR A 149 2.16 27.24 20.24
CA THR A 149 0.97 28.11 20.21
C THR A 149 1.28 29.51 19.68
N LYS A 150 2.56 29.90 19.67
CA LYS A 150 2.98 31.23 19.18
C LYS A 150 3.39 31.14 17.72
N SER A 151 2.80 31.96 16.87
CA SER A 151 3.07 31.98 15.43
C SER A 151 4.54 32.26 15.10
N PHE A 152 5.07 31.54 14.11
CA PHE A 152 6.40 31.71 13.50
C PHE A 152 7.61 31.44 14.41
N VAL A 153 7.44 30.77 15.56
CA VAL A 153 8.53 30.54 16.53
C VAL A 153 9.34 29.28 16.27
N ASP A 154 8.71 28.21 15.79
CA ASP A 154 9.34 26.96 15.38
C ASP A 154 9.94 27.08 13.96
N ASN A 155 10.63 28.21 13.72
CA ASN A 155 11.19 28.54 12.43
C ASN A 155 12.39 27.64 12.08
N PHE A 156 12.25 26.75 11.11
CA PHE A 156 13.36 25.85 10.73
C PHE A 156 14.53 26.57 10.07
N TYR A 157 14.39 27.85 9.67
CA TYR A 157 15.55 28.66 9.29
C TYR A 157 16.39 29.11 10.50
N THR A 158 15.77 29.28 11.67
CA THR A 158 16.47 29.67 12.90
C THR A 158 16.93 28.46 13.71
N ILE A 159 16.19 27.34 13.63
CA ILE A 159 16.50 26.08 14.32
C ILE A 159 16.46 24.89 13.34
N PRO A 160 17.43 24.80 12.40
CA PRO A 160 17.40 23.80 11.33
C PRO A 160 17.45 22.35 11.80
N GLN A 161 17.97 22.08 12.99
CA GLN A 161 18.07 20.73 13.55
C GLN A 161 16.69 20.06 13.73
N LEU A 162 15.64 20.83 14.03
CA LEU A 162 14.28 20.31 14.17
C LEU A 162 13.77 19.79 12.81
N GLY A 163 13.87 20.60 11.77
CA GLY A 163 13.49 20.21 10.41
C GLY A 163 14.35 19.08 9.84
N GLN A 164 15.64 19.03 10.18
CA GLN A 164 16.53 17.94 9.79
C GLN A 164 16.13 16.59 10.42
N ALA A 165 15.67 16.59 11.67
CA ALA A 165 15.22 15.36 12.33
C ALA A 165 13.95 14.79 11.66
N ILE A 166 12.97 15.65 11.33
CA ILE A 166 11.78 15.27 10.58
C ILE A 166 12.15 14.72 9.19
N ALA A 167 12.99 15.45 8.44
CA ALA A 167 13.44 15.02 7.12
C ALA A 167 14.21 13.69 7.17
N ASN A 168 15.01 13.46 8.23
CA ASN A 168 15.72 12.20 8.43
C ASN A 168 14.76 11.01 8.62
N ALA A 169 13.67 11.20 9.36
CA ALA A 169 12.68 10.14 9.55
C ALA A 169 11.93 9.80 8.25
N ALA A 170 11.61 10.80 7.43
CA ALA A 170 11.05 10.59 6.09
C ALA A 170 12.04 9.94 5.10
N ALA A 171 13.34 10.25 5.22
CA ALA A 171 14.36 9.72 4.32
C ALA A 171 14.82 8.29 4.68
N ASN A 172 14.93 8.00 5.97
CA ASN A 172 15.63 6.80 6.46
C ASN A 172 14.75 5.85 7.26
N GLY A 173 13.57 6.28 7.71
CA GLY A 173 12.62 5.40 8.39
C GLY A 173 12.19 4.24 7.50
N ARG A 174 11.81 3.12 8.12
CA ARG A 174 11.27 1.94 7.41
C ARG A 174 12.14 1.48 6.22
N ASN A 175 13.45 1.38 6.43
CA ASN A 175 14.44 1.01 5.40
C ASN A 175 14.42 1.93 4.16
N GLY A 176 14.14 3.22 4.35
CA GLY A 176 14.09 4.22 3.28
C GLY A 176 12.73 4.38 2.61
N LEU A 177 11.69 3.69 3.07
CA LEU A 177 10.29 4.00 2.72
C LEU A 177 9.80 5.30 3.38
N GLY A 178 10.40 5.65 4.52
CA GLY A 178 10.07 6.83 5.30
C GLY A 178 9.04 6.54 6.39
N THR A 179 9.28 7.09 7.57
CA THR A 179 8.33 7.05 8.68
C THR A 179 7.10 7.87 8.32
N ALA A 180 5.89 7.37 8.60
CA ALA A 180 4.69 8.17 8.50
C ALA A 180 4.56 9.06 9.75
N ILE A 181 4.71 10.38 9.59
CA ILE A 181 4.72 11.32 10.71
C ILE A 181 3.39 12.06 10.76
N VAL A 182 2.62 11.87 11.83
CA VAL A 182 1.29 12.46 12.01
C VAL A 182 1.36 13.53 13.10
N PHE A 183 0.78 14.71 12.82
CA PHE A 183 0.70 15.82 13.76
C PHE A 183 -0.74 16.32 13.94
N ALA A 184 -1.06 16.70 15.16
CA ALA A 184 -2.23 17.53 15.45
C ALA A 184 -2.07 18.93 14.81
N ALA A 185 -3.10 19.41 14.12
CA ALA A 185 -3.07 20.71 13.44
C ALA A 185 -2.98 21.91 14.41
N GLY A 186 -3.45 21.76 15.65
CA GLY A 186 -3.45 22.80 16.69
C GLY A 186 -4.86 23.21 17.12
N ASN A 187 -4.97 23.87 18.28
CA ASN A 187 -6.24 24.20 18.94
C ASN A 187 -6.46 25.72 19.13
N SER A 188 -5.78 26.57 18.36
CA SER A 188 -5.75 28.04 18.56
C SER A 188 -6.49 28.83 17.46
N ARG A 189 -7.52 28.26 16.82
CA ARG A 189 -8.31 28.97 15.78
C ARG A 189 -8.82 30.34 16.25
N GLU A 190 -9.41 30.42 17.45
CA GLU A 190 -10.02 31.65 17.95
C GLU A 190 -9.01 32.78 18.21
N GLU A 191 -7.73 32.41 18.39
CA GLU A 191 -6.59 33.31 18.53
C GLU A 191 -6.07 33.78 17.16
N GLY A 192 -6.66 33.31 16.06
CA GLY A 192 -6.26 33.60 14.68
C GLY A 192 -4.96 32.91 14.28
N ASP A 193 -4.75 31.70 14.78
CA ASP A 193 -3.64 30.84 14.39
C ASP A 193 -3.90 30.13 13.04
N ASN A 194 -2.84 29.62 12.43
CA ASN A 194 -2.89 28.89 11.16
C ASN A 194 -1.81 27.82 11.13
N THR A 195 -2.07 26.66 10.52
CA THR A 195 -1.05 25.61 10.41
C THR A 195 0.20 26.08 9.66
N ASN A 196 0.08 27.05 8.76
CA ASN A 196 1.21 27.67 8.07
C ASN A 196 2.08 28.59 8.93
N TYR A 197 1.72 28.81 10.19
CA TYR A 197 2.55 29.56 11.13
C TYR A 197 3.51 28.68 11.92
N HIS A 198 3.45 27.35 11.69
CA HIS A 198 4.23 26.35 12.39
C HIS A 198 4.93 25.39 11.41
N ASN A 199 6.26 25.32 11.43
CA ASN A 199 7.00 24.45 10.48
C ASN A 199 6.89 22.95 10.80
N PHE A 200 6.44 22.57 11.99
CA PHE A 200 6.09 21.17 12.24
C PHE A 200 4.84 20.78 11.43
N GLN A 201 3.73 21.51 11.60
CA GLN A 201 2.45 21.25 10.95
C GLN A 201 2.46 21.51 9.44
N ASN A 202 3.25 22.48 8.96
CA ASN A 202 3.35 22.77 7.53
C ASN A 202 4.47 22.01 6.81
N SER A 203 5.20 21.14 7.52
CA SER A 203 6.22 20.32 6.90
C SER A 203 5.60 19.36 5.88
N ARG A 204 6.13 19.36 4.65
CA ARG A 204 5.73 18.40 3.60
C ARG A 204 5.91 16.91 3.98
N TYR A 205 6.71 16.62 5.00
CA TYR A 205 6.93 15.26 5.48
C TYR A 205 5.86 14.79 6.48
N VAL A 206 4.92 15.66 6.85
CA VAL A 206 4.00 15.46 7.95
C VAL A 206 2.56 15.41 7.45
N ILE A 207 1.77 14.53 8.05
CA ILE A 207 0.31 14.47 7.93
C ILE A 207 -0.28 15.35 9.03
N SER A 208 -0.66 16.58 8.69
CA SER A 208 -1.33 17.50 9.63
C SER A 208 -2.83 17.21 9.67
N VAL A 209 -3.37 16.98 10.87
CA VAL A 209 -4.74 16.48 11.08
C VAL A 209 -5.61 17.49 11.82
N ALA A 210 -6.70 17.92 11.18
CA ALA A 210 -7.72 18.80 11.77
C ALA A 210 -8.77 18.02 12.58
N ALA A 211 -9.48 18.71 13.48
CA ALA A 211 -10.46 18.12 14.39
C ALA A 211 -11.91 18.46 14.01
N LEU A 212 -12.74 17.42 13.92
CA LEU A 212 -14.17 17.48 13.69
C LEU A 212 -14.99 17.23 14.96
N ASP A 213 -16.18 17.83 15.04
CA ASP A 213 -17.20 17.44 16.01
C ASP A 213 -18.01 16.23 15.51
N ASP A 214 -19.00 15.80 16.30
CA ASP A 214 -19.86 14.65 16.03
C ASP A 214 -20.90 14.88 14.92
N ASP A 215 -21.08 16.13 14.48
CA ASP A 215 -21.86 16.50 13.29
C ASP A 215 -20.97 16.54 12.02
N GLY A 216 -19.67 16.28 12.16
CA GLY A 216 -18.69 16.32 11.07
C GLY A 216 -18.30 17.74 10.69
N TRP A 217 -18.49 18.73 11.55
CA TRP A 217 -18.03 20.10 11.31
C TRP A 217 -16.68 20.34 11.96
N ALA A 218 -15.92 21.30 11.45
CA ALA A 218 -14.67 21.68 12.10
C ALA A 218 -15.00 22.30 13.46
N THR A 219 -14.39 21.74 14.51
CA THR A 219 -14.53 22.22 15.89
C THR A 219 -14.10 23.68 16.02
N SER A 220 -14.63 24.39 17.02
CA SER A 220 -14.35 25.81 17.23
C SER A 220 -12.87 26.13 17.44
N TYR A 221 -12.10 25.17 17.96
CA TYR A 221 -10.67 25.32 18.24
C TYR A 221 -9.76 24.84 17.11
N SER A 222 -10.22 23.94 16.21
CA SER A 222 -9.33 23.31 15.21
C SER A 222 -8.68 24.36 14.31
N THR A 223 -7.35 24.43 14.38
CA THR A 223 -6.55 25.43 13.65
C THR A 223 -6.66 25.17 12.14
N PRO A 224 -7.11 26.16 11.34
CA PRO A 224 -7.22 26.00 9.89
C PRO A 224 -5.88 26.21 9.19
N GLY A 225 -5.77 25.83 7.92
CA GLY A 225 -4.64 26.18 7.09
C GLY A 225 -4.53 25.33 5.83
N ALA A 226 -3.72 25.81 4.88
CA ALA A 226 -3.56 25.17 3.58
C ALA A 226 -2.69 23.88 3.65
N SER A 227 -2.00 23.64 4.77
CA SER A 227 -1.13 22.47 4.94
C SER A 227 -1.82 21.26 5.59
N ILE A 228 -3.10 21.38 5.98
CA ILE A 228 -3.88 20.27 6.52
C ILE A 228 -4.07 19.24 5.43
N LEU A 229 -3.77 17.97 5.73
CA LEU A 229 -3.99 16.88 4.78
C LEU A 229 -5.39 16.31 4.92
N VAL A 230 -5.76 15.89 6.13
CA VAL A 230 -7.06 15.26 6.41
C VAL A 230 -7.59 15.72 7.77
N SER A 231 -8.79 15.30 8.10
CA SER A 231 -9.44 15.54 9.39
C SER A 231 -9.95 14.24 10.00
N ALA A 232 -10.07 14.24 11.33
CA ALA A 232 -10.67 13.17 12.12
C ALA A 232 -11.38 13.79 13.33
N PHE A 233 -12.07 12.98 14.13
CA PHE A 233 -12.90 13.51 15.21
C PHE A 233 -12.06 14.01 16.39
N GLY A 234 -12.31 15.24 16.83
CA GLY A 234 -11.68 15.86 17.99
C GLY A 234 -12.65 16.30 19.10
N SER A 235 -13.96 16.38 18.81
CA SER A 235 -15.11 16.62 19.71
C SER A 235 -15.52 18.09 19.99
N GLU A 236 -16.81 18.43 19.78
CA GLU A 236 -17.61 19.48 20.46
C GLU A 236 -19.15 19.19 20.41
N TYR A 237 -19.67 17.97 20.61
CA TYR A 237 -20.03 17.43 21.94
C TYR A 237 -20.56 15.97 21.84
N GLY A 238 -19.66 15.08 21.43
CA GLY A 238 -19.58 13.70 21.92
C GLY A 238 -18.12 13.47 22.33
N SER A 239 -17.84 13.04 23.56
CA SER A 239 -16.46 12.90 24.05
C SER A 239 -15.66 11.81 23.34
N ILE A 240 -14.35 11.99 23.20
CA ILE A 240 -13.47 10.90 22.75
C ILE A 240 -13.18 9.99 23.94
N VAL A 241 -13.80 8.81 23.93
CA VAL A 241 -13.59 7.79 24.95
C VAL A 241 -12.29 7.04 24.65
N THR A 242 -11.39 6.99 25.62
CA THR A 242 -10.07 6.35 25.53
C THR A 242 -9.53 5.98 26.93
N THR A 243 -8.37 5.33 26.98
CA THR A 243 -7.64 5.02 28.21
C THR A 243 -7.23 6.30 28.96
N ASP A 244 -7.17 6.20 30.28
CA ASP A 244 -6.60 7.21 31.17
C ASP A 244 -5.49 6.57 32.00
N ARG A 245 -4.84 7.32 32.86
CA ARG A 245 -3.89 6.72 33.81
C ARG A 245 -4.62 5.81 34.80
N LEU A 246 -3.93 4.78 35.28
CA LEU A 246 -4.52 3.88 36.27
C LEU A 246 -4.82 4.59 37.59
N GLY A 247 -5.99 4.31 38.15
CA GLY A 247 -6.45 4.79 39.45
C GLY A 247 -7.15 6.15 39.39
N SER A 248 -6.74 7.05 40.28
CA SER A 248 -7.34 8.40 40.42
C SER A 248 -6.45 9.50 39.84
N ALA A 249 -5.39 9.13 39.13
CA ALA A 249 -4.55 10.07 38.40
C ALA A 249 -5.12 10.20 36.99
N GLY A 250 -4.97 11.38 36.37
CA GLY A 250 -5.43 11.62 35.00
C GLY A 250 -6.63 12.55 34.89
N TYR A 251 -7.38 12.38 33.79
CA TYR A 251 -8.55 13.19 33.48
C TYR A 251 -9.75 12.87 34.39
N SER A 252 -9.87 11.62 34.81
CA SER A 252 -10.98 11.14 35.61
C SER A 252 -10.52 10.38 36.87
N TYR A 253 -11.48 9.91 37.68
CA TYR A 253 -11.23 9.02 38.81
C TYR A 253 -11.29 7.53 38.44
N THR A 254 -11.27 7.23 37.13
CA THR A 254 -11.32 5.88 36.57
C THR A 254 -10.19 5.69 35.57
N ASP A 255 -9.91 4.44 35.22
CA ASP A 255 -8.85 4.06 34.27
C ASP A 255 -9.16 4.47 32.81
N TYR A 256 -10.29 5.14 32.56
CA TYR A 256 -10.71 5.63 31.25
C TYR A 256 -11.21 7.06 31.35
N THR A 257 -11.14 7.78 30.25
CA THR A 257 -11.68 9.14 30.15
C THR A 257 -12.71 9.22 29.03
N GLY A 258 -13.77 9.96 29.31
CA GLY A 258 -14.71 10.46 28.31
C GLY A 258 -14.68 11.97 28.26
N ASP A 259 -13.52 12.58 28.46
CA ASP A 259 -13.33 14.05 28.39
C ASP A 259 -12.15 14.44 27.47
N PHE A 260 -11.53 13.46 26.81
CA PHE A 260 -10.43 13.73 25.88
C PHE A 260 -10.95 14.39 24.58
N ASN A 261 -10.23 15.39 24.08
CA ASN A 261 -10.64 16.20 22.93
C ASN A 261 -9.45 16.84 22.21
N GLY A 262 -9.74 17.73 21.26
CA GLY A 262 -8.74 18.50 20.54
C GLY A 262 -8.29 17.85 19.25
N THR A 263 -7.48 18.56 18.47
CA THR A 263 -6.69 17.94 17.39
C THR A 263 -5.78 16.81 17.88
N SER A 264 -5.45 16.81 19.18
CA SER A 264 -4.76 15.73 19.88
C SER A 264 -5.53 14.41 19.93
N ALA A 265 -6.86 14.43 19.79
CA ALA A 265 -7.68 13.23 19.67
C ALA A 265 -7.90 12.81 18.20
N ALA A 266 -7.79 13.74 17.27
CA ALA A 266 -7.91 13.49 15.84
C ALA A 266 -6.64 12.82 15.25
N ALA A 267 -5.46 13.34 15.56
CA ALA A 267 -4.18 12.80 15.08
C ALA A 267 -3.95 11.29 15.38
N PRO A 268 -4.24 10.76 16.58
CA PRO A 268 -4.07 9.33 16.85
C PRO A 268 -5.04 8.43 16.07
N GLN A 269 -6.24 8.91 15.72
CA GLN A 269 -7.14 8.14 14.84
C GLN A 269 -6.49 7.92 13.47
N VAL A 270 -5.94 8.98 12.87
CA VAL A 270 -5.22 8.89 11.58
C VAL A 270 -3.96 8.03 11.72
N SER A 271 -3.26 8.09 12.86
CA SER A 271 -2.09 7.24 13.12
C SER A 271 -2.46 5.75 13.12
N GLY A 272 -3.61 5.40 13.71
CA GLY A 272 -4.15 4.05 13.65
C GLY A 272 -4.57 3.64 12.23
N VAL A 273 -5.24 4.52 11.47
CA VAL A 273 -5.60 4.24 10.06
C VAL A 273 -4.35 3.96 9.22
N VAL A 274 -3.29 4.76 9.38
CA VAL A 274 -2.01 4.51 8.70
C VAL A 274 -1.40 3.17 9.11
N ALA A 275 -1.52 2.77 10.38
CA ALA A 275 -1.08 1.45 10.81
C ALA A 275 -1.84 0.33 10.07
N LEU A 276 -3.17 0.45 9.92
CA LEU A 276 -3.97 -0.51 9.14
C LEU A 276 -3.53 -0.55 7.67
N MET A 277 -3.29 0.61 7.04
CA MET A 277 -2.77 0.69 5.67
C MET A 277 -1.42 -0.02 5.51
N LEU A 278 -0.53 0.13 6.49
CA LEU A 278 0.79 -0.49 6.46
C LEU A 278 0.74 -1.99 6.71
N GLU A 279 -0.22 -2.51 7.49
CA GLU A 279 -0.46 -3.95 7.57
C GLU A 279 -0.90 -4.51 6.21
N ALA A 280 -1.83 -3.83 5.53
CA ALA A 280 -2.30 -4.22 4.20
C ALA A 280 -1.19 -4.14 3.14
N ASN A 281 -0.34 -3.11 3.20
CA ASN A 281 0.77 -2.96 2.27
C ASN A 281 2.02 -2.37 2.95
N ARG A 282 2.97 -3.25 3.27
CA ARG A 282 4.24 -2.87 3.92
C ARG A 282 5.20 -2.11 3.01
N ASN A 283 4.95 -2.07 1.71
CA ASN A 283 5.85 -1.46 0.73
C ASN A 283 5.53 0.01 0.44
N LEU A 284 4.43 0.56 0.98
CA LEU A 284 4.10 1.97 0.85
C LEU A 284 5.23 2.85 1.39
N GLY A 285 5.68 3.80 0.59
CA GLY A 285 6.47 4.94 1.03
C GLY A 285 5.61 5.99 1.74
N TYR A 286 6.25 6.91 2.47
CA TYR A 286 5.51 7.91 3.25
C TYR A 286 4.65 8.85 2.37
N ARG A 287 5.04 9.08 1.10
CA ARG A 287 4.25 9.89 0.16
C ARG A 287 3.04 9.13 -0.35
N ASP A 288 3.19 7.82 -0.63
CA ASP A 288 2.05 6.96 -0.99
C ASP A 288 0.96 7.01 0.09
N ILE A 289 1.37 6.96 1.37
CA ILE A 289 0.44 7.07 2.51
C ILE A 289 -0.32 8.40 2.48
N GLN A 290 0.38 9.52 2.24
CA GLN A 290 -0.25 10.83 2.17
C GLN A 290 -1.23 10.93 1.00
N GLU A 291 -0.86 10.40 -0.16
CA GLU A 291 -1.72 10.40 -1.36
C GLU A 291 -2.96 9.54 -1.16
N ILE A 292 -2.81 8.32 -0.64
CA ILE A 292 -3.95 7.45 -0.31
C ILE A 292 -4.89 8.16 0.66
N LEU A 293 -4.38 8.83 1.70
CA LEU A 293 -5.22 9.59 2.64
C LEU A 293 -5.96 10.74 1.95
N ALA A 294 -5.33 11.43 0.99
CA ALA A 294 -5.99 12.47 0.20
C ALA A 294 -7.10 11.89 -0.70
N TYR A 295 -6.84 10.76 -1.37
CA TYR A 295 -7.77 10.17 -2.34
C TYR A 295 -8.90 9.37 -1.67
N SER A 296 -8.70 8.90 -0.45
CA SER A 296 -9.71 8.15 0.31
C SER A 296 -10.60 9.02 1.19
N ALA A 297 -10.23 10.26 1.47
CA ALA A 297 -10.98 11.15 2.36
C ALA A 297 -12.39 11.43 1.84
N ARG A 298 -13.36 11.49 2.75
CA ARG A 298 -14.76 11.80 2.47
C ARG A 298 -15.08 13.26 2.72
N ARG A 299 -15.93 13.83 1.87
CA ARG A 299 -16.50 15.15 2.13
C ARG A 299 -17.57 15.08 3.21
N ASN A 300 -17.20 15.44 4.43
CA ASN A 300 -17.98 15.31 5.67
C ASN A 300 -19.10 16.35 5.86
N ASP A 301 -19.00 17.53 5.25
CA ASP A 301 -20.04 18.57 5.29
C ASP A 301 -20.46 19.00 3.88
N PRO A 302 -21.26 18.19 3.17
CA PRO A 302 -21.61 18.45 1.78
C PRO A 302 -22.61 19.61 1.62
N ASN A 303 -23.42 19.87 2.64
CA ASN A 303 -24.52 20.84 2.59
C ASN A 303 -24.12 22.22 3.14
N ASN A 304 -22.99 22.32 3.86
CA ASN A 304 -22.46 23.56 4.43
C ASN A 304 -23.58 24.42 5.03
N TYR A 305 -24.38 23.83 5.92
CA TYR A 305 -25.65 24.40 6.38
C TYR A 305 -25.50 25.78 7.06
N ALA A 306 -24.26 26.20 7.40
CA ALA A 306 -23.94 27.50 7.97
C ALA A 306 -23.11 28.42 7.05
N GLY A 307 -22.67 27.96 5.87
CA GLY A 307 -21.80 28.72 4.96
C GLY A 307 -20.43 29.08 5.54
N LYS A 308 -20.05 28.45 6.66
CA LYS A 308 -18.90 28.84 7.51
C LYS A 308 -17.57 28.31 6.95
N PHE A 309 -17.59 27.10 6.40
CA PHE A 309 -16.40 26.39 5.93
C PHE A 309 -16.46 26.23 4.41
N ILE A 310 -15.35 26.51 3.71
CA ILE A 310 -15.35 26.61 2.25
C ILE A 310 -14.68 25.36 1.66
N TRP A 311 -15.38 24.73 0.72
CA TRP A 311 -14.86 23.68 -0.15
C TRP A 311 -14.50 24.26 -1.52
N GLN A 312 -13.37 23.81 -2.06
CA GLN A 312 -12.95 24.05 -3.44
C GLN A 312 -12.72 22.69 -4.12
N TYR A 313 -12.66 22.68 -5.45
CA TYR A 313 -12.20 21.52 -6.22
C TYR A 313 -10.93 21.92 -6.94
N ASN A 314 -9.87 21.15 -6.77
CA ASN A 314 -8.59 21.42 -7.40
C ASN A 314 -8.56 20.98 -8.88
N GLY A 315 -7.43 21.17 -9.54
CA GLY A 315 -7.24 20.86 -10.96
C GLY A 315 -6.85 19.41 -11.29
N ALA A 316 -6.87 18.49 -10.32
CA ALA A 316 -6.58 17.09 -10.59
C ALA A 316 -7.59 16.46 -11.55
N LYS A 317 -7.22 15.35 -12.16
CA LYS A 317 -8.06 14.63 -13.13
C LYS A 317 -8.21 13.14 -12.85
N ASN A 318 -7.41 12.64 -11.91
CA ASN A 318 -7.23 11.23 -11.64
C ASN A 318 -8.03 10.75 -10.42
N TRP A 319 -8.89 11.58 -9.83
CA TRP A 319 -9.74 11.21 -8.70
C TRP A 319 -11.22 11.34 -9.05
N ASN A 320 -11.97 10.24 -9.01
CA ASN A 320 -13.41 10.19 -9.33
C ASN A 320 -13.76 10.85 -10.68
N GLY A 321 -12.82 10.83 -11.64
CA GLY A 321 -12.93 11.46 -12.96
C GLY A 321 -12.73 12.99 -12.98
N GLY A 322 -12.27 13.60 -11.88
CA GLY A 322 -12.07 15.04 -11.77
C GLY A 322 -11.13 15.47 -10.63
N GLY A 323 -11.33 16.69 -10.15
CA GLY A 323 -10.52 17.31 -9.11
C GLY A 323 -10.89 16.85 -7.70
N LEU A 324 -9.92 16.83 -6.79
CA LEU A 324 -10.15 16.56 -5.38
C LEU A 324 -10.87 17.72 -4.70
N HIS A 325 -11.76 17.40 -3.75
CA HIS A 325 -12.32 18.41 -2.86
C HIS A 325 -11.31 18.79 -1.78
N VAL A 326 -11.12 20.10 -1.56
CA VAL A 326 -10.13 20.64 -0.62
C VAL A 326 -10.72 21.77 0.21
N SER A 327 -10.24 21.91 1.45
CA SER A 327 -10.64 22.95 2.40
C SER A 327 -9.50 23.33 3.33
N HIS A 328 -9.47 24.60 3.76
CA HIS A 328 -8.57 25.06 4.83
C HIS A 328 -8.99 24.57 6.22
N ASP A 329 -10.21 24.05 6.36
CA ASP A 329 -10.74 23.57 7.64
C ASP A 329 -10.69 22.04 7.77
N TYR A 330 -10.70 21.34 6.63
CA TYR A 330 -10.85 19.89 6.55
C TYR A 330 -9.70 19.18 5.84
N GLY A 331 -8.79 19.91 5.19
CA GLY A 331 -7.86 19.32 4.21
C GLY A 331 -8.66 18.72 3.06
N PHE A 332 -8.37 17.46 2.73
CA PHE A 332 -9.17 16.67 1.79
C PHE A 332 -10.48 16.17 2.38
N GLY A 333 -10.66 16.17 3.70
CA GLY A 333 -11.91 15.72 4.34
C GLY A 333 -11.69 14.76 5.50
N LEU A 334 -12.77 14.10 5.91
CA LEU A 334 -12.76 13.11 6.98
C LEU A 334 -12.06 11.84 6.49
N VAL A 335 -11.11 11.33 7.28
CA VAL A 335 -10.46 10.05 7.01
C VAL A 335 -11.49 8.91 6.89
N ASP A 336 -11.31 8.05 5.88
CA ASP A 336 -12.09 6.83 5.69
C ASP A 336 -11.13 5.64 5.72
N ALA A 337 -11.13 4.91 6.84
CA ALA A 337 -10.21 3.81 7.06
C ALA A 337 -10.40 2.68 6.03
N LEU A 338 -11.65 2.35 5.69
CA LEU A 338 -11.94 1.31 4.70
C LEU A 338 -11.41 1.72 3.32
N ALA A 339 -11.78 2.90 2.83
CA ALA A 339 -11.32 3.36 1.53
C ALA A 339 -9.79 3.45 1.46
N ALA A 340 -9.14 3.96 2.51
CA ALA A 340 -7.68 4.07 2.58
C ALA A 340 -7.01 2.68 2.53
N VAL A 341 -7.52 1.71 3.28
CA VAL A 341 -6.96 0.36 3.30
C VAL A 341 -7.19 -0.36 1.97
N ARG A 342 -8.38 -0.26 1.37
CA ARG A 342 -8.65 -0.86 0.06
C ARG A 342 -7.77 -0.30 -1.06
N LEU A 343 -7.50 1.01 -1.05
CA LEU A 343 -6.52 1.59 -1.96
C LEU A 343 -5.10 1.11 -1.67
N ALA A 344 -4.73 0.95 -0.40
CA ALA A 344 -3.40 0.45 -0.02
C ALA A 344 -3.14 -0.97 -0.56
N GLU A 345 -4.14 -1.87 -0.54
CA GLU A 345 -4.02 -3.25 -1.05
C GLU A 345 -3.65 -3.32 -2.53
N THR A 346 -4.17 -2.38 -3.33
CA THR A 346 -3.98 -2.33 -4.78
C THR A 346 -2.95 -1.29 -5.21
N TRP A 347 -2.29 -0.62 -4.26
CA TRP A 347 -1.31 0.41 -4.54
C TRP A 347 -0.01 -0.19 -5.09
N GLN A 348 0.39 0.26 -6.28
CA GLN A 348 1.52 -0.31 -7.03
C GLN A 348 2.78 0.55 -7.01
N THR A 349 2.65 1.86 -6.74
CA THR A 349 3.80 2.77 -6.71
C THR A 349 4.53 2.69 -5.36
N GLN A 350 5.73 3.27 -5.33
CA GLN A 350 6.54 3.38 -4.12
C GLN A 350 7.16 4.79 -4.05
N SER A 351 6.34 5.78 -3.79
CA SER A 351 6.72 7.18 -3.66
C SER A 351 7.34 7.47 -2.28
N ARG A 352 8.62 7.85 -2.30
CA ARG A 352 9.50 8.01 -1.12
C ARG A 352 10.38 9.25 -1.25
N PHE A 353 11.20 9.51 -0.24
CA PHE A 353 12.05 10.71 -0.18
C PHE A 353 13.01 10.83 -1.37
N ASN A 354 13.59 9.70 -1.80
CA ASN A 354 14.68 9.69 -2.79
C ASN A 354 14.22 9.77 -4.26
N ASN A 355 12.94 9.49 -4.57
CA ASN A 355 12.40 9.57 -5.93
C ASN A 355 11.45 10.76 -6.15
N GLU A 356 11.16 11.53 -5.10
CA GLU A 356 10.41 12.78 -5.20
C GLU A 356 11.08 13.76 -6.19
N GLN A 357 10.27 14.26 -7.13
CA GLN A 357 10.68 15.28 -8.09
C GLN A 357 10.39 16.67 -7.55
N ARG A 358 11.16 17.66 -8.01
CA ARG A 358 11.00 19.06 -7.57
C ARG A 358 11.24 20.05 -8.68
N LEU A 359 10.31 21.00 -8.83
CA LEU A 359 10.49 22.23 -9.62
C LEU A 359 10.68 23.42 -8.68
N SER A 360 11.55 24.36 -9.04
CA SER A 360 11.90 25.50 -8.17
C SER A 360 12.07 26.80 -8.94
N TYR A 361 11.37 27.84 -8.47
CA TYR A 361 11.38 29.17 -9.05
C TYR A 361 11.68 30.22 -7.99
N ASN A 362 12.39 31.28 -8.39
CA ASN A 362 12.80 32.37 -7.50
C ASN A 362 12.46 33.70 -8.15
N SER A 363 11.80 34.59 -7.43
CA SER A 363 11.40 35.90 -7.94
C SER A 363 12.59 36.83 -8.17
N GLY A 364 13.75 36.50 -7.60
CA GLY A 364 14.82 37.45 -7.38
C GLY A 364 14.37 38.53 -6.40
N ASN A 365 15.17 39.60 -6.31
CA ASN A 365 14.85 40.74 -5.46
C ASN A 365 13.78 41.60 -6.13
N LEU A 366 12.61 41.70 -5.51
CA LEU A 366 11.49 42.50 -5.97
C LEU A 366 11.52 43.90 -5.34
N GLY A 367 11.53 43.97 -4.00
CA GLY A 367 11.46 45.23 -3.27
C GLY A 367 10.15 45.99 -3.51
N TRP A 368 9.05 45.26 -3.71
CA TRP A 368 7.75 45.85 -4.06
C TRP A 368 7.00 46.29 -2.81
N THR A 369 6.57 47.54 -2.79
CA THR A 369 5.70 48.06 -1.74
C THR A 369 4.34 47.37 -1.80
N ILE A 370 3.86 46.90 -0.65
CA ILE A 370 2.51 46.40 -0.46
C ILE A 370 1.64 47.63 -0.11
N PRO A 371 0.65 47.98 -0.94
CA PRO A 371 -0.19 49.14 -0.68
C PRO A 371 -1.04 48.96 0.57
N ASP A 372 -0.99 49.95 1.46
CA ASP A 372 -1.82 50.09 2.67
C ASP A 372 -3.32 50.04 2.35
N ASN A 373 -4.10 49.37 3.22
CA ASN A 373 -5.56 49.24 3.15
C ASN A 373 -6.10 48.95 1.74
N ASN A 374 -5.54 47.93 1.08
CA ASN A 374 -5.81 47.61 -0.31
C ASN A 374 -6.25 46.16 -0.51
N THR A 375 -7.52 45.98 -0.85
CA THR A 375 -8.13 44.66 -1.07
C THR A 375 -7.69 43.95 -2.36
N ILE A 376 -7.04 44.66 -3.28
CA ILE A 376 -6.47 44.11 -4.52
C ILE A 376 -5.05 43.58 -4.25
N GLY A 377 -4.26 44.37 -3.53
CA GLY A 377 -2.87 44.05 -3.18
C GLY A 377 -1.91 44.09 -4.37
N ILE A 378 -0.80 43.35 -4.24
CA ILE A 378 0.18 43.10 -5.30
C ILE A 378 0.13 41.64 -5.74
N SER A 379 0.63 41.33 -6.94
CA SER A 379 0.74 39.94 -7.40
C SER A 379 1.99 39.71 -8.25
N HIS A 380 2.61 38.54 -8.09
CA HIS A 380 3.74 38.07 -8.88
C HIS A 380 3.46 36.65 -9.39
N THR A 381 3.74 36.39 -10.67
CA THR A 381 3.42 35.12 -11.33
C THR A 381 4.66 34.44 -11.87
N PHE A 382 4.76 33.12 -11.68
CA PHE A 382 5.65 32.25 -12.45
C PHE A 382 4.85 31.49 -13.50
N THR A 383 5.40 31.35 -14.71
CA THR A 383 4.91 30.39 -15.69
C THR A 383 5.76 29.12 -15.58
N VAL A 384 5.13 28.05 -15.17
CA VAL A 384 5.73 26.74 -14.88
C VAL A 384 5.45 25.80 -16.05
N ALA A 385 6.42 24.98 -16.43
CA ALA A 385 6.25 23.97 -17.47
C ALA A 385 5.54 22.72 -16.92
N ALA A 386 4.98 21.91 -17.82
CA ALA A 386 4.54 20.56 -17.47
C ALA A 386 5.75 19.68 -17.06
N GLY A 387 5.49 18.61 -16.32
CA GLY A 387 6.52 17.66 -15.89
C GLY A 387 6.43 17.21 -14.44
N LEU A 388 5.37 17.58 -13.72
CA LEU A 388 5.14 17.12 -12.36
C LEU A 388 3.63 17.00 -12.10
N ASP A 389 3.22 15.87 -11.54
CA ASP A 389 1.97 15.75 -10.81
C ASP A 389 2.24 16.21 -9.38
N VAL A 390 1.63 17.33 -8.99
CA VAL A 390 1.94 18.03 -7.75
C VAL A 390 1.35 17.28 -6.57
N ASP A 391 2.13 16.99 -5.54
CA ASP A 391 1.63 16.59 -4.21
C ASP A 391 1.58 17.82 -3.31
N TRP A 392 2.74 18.49 -3.20
CA TRP A 392 3.01 19.53 -2.23
C TRP A 392 3.55 20.78 -2.90
N VAL A 393 3.15 21.92 -2.35
CA VAL A 393 3.72 23.22 -2.70
C VAL A 393 4.34 23.86 -1.48
N GLU A 394 5.59 24.32 -1.57
CA GLU A 394 6.21 25.17 -0.56
C GLU A 394 6.47 26.58 -1.14
N VAL A 395 6.18 27.60 -0.32
CA VAL A 395 6.51 29.00 -0.58
C VAL A 395 7.50 29.49 0.47
N GLU A 396 8.72 29.79 0.06
CA GLU A 396 9.67 30.50 0.92
C GLU A 396 9.40 32.00 0.77
N LEU A 397 8.85 32.63 1.82
CA LEU A 397 8.47 34.04 1.79
C LEU A 397 9.49 34.88 2.55
N ASN A 398 9.93 35.98 1.94
CA ASN A 398 10.68 37.04 2.60
C ASN A 398 9.95 38.37 2.38
N LEU A 399 9.25 38.81 3.43
CA LEU A 399 8.41 39.99 3.45
C LEU A 399 8.68 40.78 4.73
N THR A 400 8.66 42.11 4.64
CA THR A 400 8.75 43.03 5.77
C THR A 400 7.42 43.74 5.93
N HIS A 401 6.86 43.78 7.14
CA HIS A 401 5.64 44.52 7.45
C HIS A 401 5.63 44.84 8.95
N PRO A 402 5.41 46.11 9.36
CA PRO A 402 5.38 46.50 10.77
C PRO A 402 4.30 45.80 11.60
N PHE A 403 3.23 45.34 10.95
CA PHE A 403 2.09 44.69 11.60
C PHE A 403 1.59 43.50 10.76
N ARG A 404 2.00 42.28 11.08
CA ARG A 404 1.67 41.10 10.27
C ARG A 404 0.18 40.77 10.28
N GLY A 405 -0.55 41.15 11.33
CA GLY A 405 -1.98 40.91 11.49
C GLY A 405 -2.86 41.49 10.37
N ASP A 406 -2.33 42.38 9.55
CA ASP A 406 -3.07 42.98 8.43
C ASP A 406 -2.96 42.19 7.12
N LEU A 407 -2.04 41.23 7.06
CA LEU A 407 -1.67 40.59 5.81
C LEU A 407 -2.57 39.41 5.44
N ILE A 408 -2.90 39.35 4.16
CA ILE A 408 -3.37 38.11 3.51
C ILE A 408 -2.36 37.75 2.41
N VAL A 409 -1.92 36.49 2.42
CA VAL A 409 -1.08 35.91 1.37
C VAL A 409 -1.78 34.71 0.77
N ASP A 410 -2.11 34.81 -0.51
CA ASP A 410 -2.75 33.75 -1.28
C ASP A 410 -1.79 33.23 -2.36
N LEU A 411 -1.75 31.92 -2.57
CA LEU A 411 -1.19 31.29 -3.75
C LEU A 411 -2.32 30.79 -4.64
N ILE A 412 -2.26 31.12 -5.93
CA ILE A 412 -3.26 30.75 -6.93
C ILE A 412 -2.58 29.85 -7.96
N SER A 413 -3.08 28.62 -8.12
CA SER A 413 -2.54 27.66 -9.10
C SER A 413 -3.15 27.86 -10.50
N PRO A 414 -2.64 27.16 -11.54
CA PRO A 414 -3.16 27.24 -12.90
C PRO A 414 -4.64 26.85 -13.02
N SER A 415 -5.13 25.97 -12.15
CA SER A 415 -6.56 25.57 -12.09
C SER A 415 -7.46 26.69 -11.55
N GLY A 416 -6.87 27.70 -10.91
CA GLY A 416 -7.56 28.86 -10.34
C GLY A 416 -7.93 28.72 -8.87
N ILE A 417 -7.63 27.58 -8.22
CA ILE A 417 -7.88 27.43 -6.78
C ILE A 417 -6.96 28.34 -5.96
N ILE A 418 -7.45 28.74 -4.79
CA ILE A 418 -6.76 29.66 -3.90
C ILE A 418 -6.35 28.94 -2.62
N SER A 419 -5.03 28.81 -2.44
CA SER A 419 -4.41 28.42 -1.18
C SER A 419 -4.10 29.65 -0.35
N ARG A 420 -4.87 29.91 0.71
CA ARG A 420 -4.53 30.95 1.69
C ARG A 420 -3.40 30.47 2.60
N LEU A 421 -2.23 31.09 2.45
CA LEU A 421 -1.03 30.76 3.21
C LEU A 421 -0.91 31.60 4.48
N ILE A 422 -1.41 32.83 4.47
CA ILE A 422 -1.47 33.74 5.62
C ILE A 422 -2.83 34.40 5.64
N ASP A 423 -3.51 34.38 6.80
CA ASP A 423 -4.80 35.03 7.02
C ASP A 423 -4.80 35.86 8.31
N GLN A 424 -4.38 37.12 8.22
CA GLN A 424 -4.47 38.10 9.31
C GLN A 424 -4.01 37.57 10.69
N PRO A 425 -2.72 37.13 10.83
CA PRO A 425 -2.20 36.45 12.01
C PRO A 425 -2.57 37.09 13.35
N GLY A 426 -2.80 36.25 14.35
CA GLY A 426 -3.17 36.70 15.70
C GLY A 426 -4.56 37.35 15.74
N ASN A 427 -5.43 37.00 14.78
CA ASN A 427 -6.74 37.61 14.60
C ASN A 427 -6.61 39.14 14.50
N LYS A 428 -5.69 39.59 13.63
CA LYS A 428 -5.33 41.00 13.42
C LYS A 428 -4.57 41.66 14.57
N GLN A 429 -3.92 40.87 15.42
CA GLN A 429 -3.19 41.39 16.58
C GLN A 429 -1.69 41.08 16.56
N ASP A 430 -1.19 40.33 15.57
CA ASP A 430 0.25 40.07 15.45
C ASP A 430 1.00 41.34 15.00
N ASP A 431 1.73 41.94 15.94
CA ASP A 431 2.55 43.14 15.80
C ASP A 431 4.03 42.84 15.49
N GLY A 432 4.36 41.59 15.18
CA GLY A 432 5.72 41.22 14.82
C GLY A 432 6.15 41.81 13.48
N ASP A 433 7.43 42.08 13.33
CA ASP A 433 8.02 42.56 12.07
C ASP A 433 8.62 41.39 11.28
N ASN A 434 8.41 41.41 9.97
CA ASN A 434 8.90 40.45 8.98
C ASN A 434 8.30 39.04 9.03
N ILE A 435 8.16 38.47 7.84
CA ILE A 435 7.86 37.07 7.59
C ILE A 435 9.00 36.54 6.73
N VAL A 436 9.94 35.85 7.39
CA VAL A 436 10.98 35.03 6.75
C VAL A 436 10.71 33.59 7.16
N PHE A 437 9.83 32.94 6.40
CA PHE A 437 9.23 31.69 6.80
C PHE A 437 8.93 30.81 5.58
N LYS A 438 8.90 29.50 5.80
CA LYS A 438 8.44 28.54 4.82
C LYS A 438 6.96 28.29 5.06
N LEU A 439 6.15 28.44 4.02
CA LEU A 439 4.73 28.15 4.00
C LEU A 439 4.51 26.96 3.07
N SER A 440 3.41 26.23 3.21
CA SER A 440 3.06 25.12 2.33
C SER A 440 1.57 24.99 2.05
N SER A 441 1.25 24.19 1.05
CA SER A 441 -0.13 23.80 0.73
C SER A 441 -0.17 22.38 0.17
N THR A 442 -1.17 21.62 0.63
CA THR A 442 -1.59 20.32 0.09
C THR A 442 -2.69 20.46 -0.96
N GLN A 443 -3.32 21.64 -1.09
CA GLN A 443 -4.58 21.79 -1.84
C GLN A 443 -4.46 21.59 -3.35
N HIS A 444 -3.23 21.51 -3.86
CA HIS A 444 -2.91 21.33 -5.28
C HIS A 444 -2.59 19.88 -5.66
N TRP A 445 -2.85 18.92 -4.75
CA TRP A 445 -2.52 17.51 -4.95
C TRP A 445 -3.16 16.94 -6.23
N GLY A 446 -2.39 16.24 -7.06
CA GLY A 446 -2.79 15.69 -8.35
C GLY A 446 -2.94 16.73 -9.47
N GLU A 447 -2.68 18.02 -9.23
CA GLU A 447 -2.63 19.01 -10.32
C GLU A 447 -1.36 18.85 -11.16
N SER A 448 -1.47 18.96 -12.48
CA SER A 448 -0.28 19.18 -13.32
C SER A 448 0.39 20.51 -12.94
N SER A 449 1.72 20.53 -12.87
CA SER A 449 2.49 21.75 -12.58
C SER A 449 2.34 22.86 -13.63
N ALA A 450 1.87 22.50 -14.84
CA ALA A 450 1.87 23.38 -16.00
C ALA A 450 0.96 24.60 -15.85
N GLY A 451 1.51 25.79 -16.11
CA GLY A 451 0.75 27.03 -16.22
C GLY A 451 1.19 28.12 -15.25
N ASN A 452 0.28 29.05 -14.96
CA ASN A 452 0.59 30.24 -14.17
C ASN A 452 0.33 30.04 -12.68
N TRP A 453 1.37 30.14 -11.88
CA TRP A 453 1.32 30.14 -10.42
C TRP A 453 1.51 31.56 -9.90
N THR A 454 0.52 32.10 -9.18
CA THR A 454 0.48 33.51 -8.79
C THR A 454 0.43 33.68 -7.28
N LEU A 455 1.44 34.35 -6.72
CA LEU A 455 1.41 34.83 -5.34
C LEU A 455 0.69 36.19 -5.30
N ARG A 456 -0.29 36.34 -4.43
CA ARG A 456 -1.00 37.60 -4.19
C ARG A 456 -0.89 37.99 -2.72
N ILE A 457 -0.52 39.24 -2.45
CA ILE A 457 -0.34 39.77 -1.10
C ILE A 457 -1.18 41.03 -0.93
N LYS A 458 -2.00 41.07 0.12
CA LYS A 458 -2.86 42.19 0.48
C LYS A 458 -2.53 42.65 1.88
N ASP A 459 -2.68 43.94 2.09
CA ASP A 459 -2.71 44.58 3.40
C ASP A 459 -4.11 45.17 3.59
N LEU A 460 -4.78 44.77 4.66
CA LEU A 460 -6.16 45.16 4.97
C LEU A 460 -6.26 46.11 6.17
N GLY A 461 -5.13 46.42 6.81
CA GLY A 461 -5.06 47.41 7.88
C GLY A 461 -4.81 48.80 7.30
N PRO A 462 -5.06 49.87 8.07
CA PRO A 462 -4.64 51.22 7.73
C PRO A 462 -3.27 51.56 8.36
N THR A 463 -2.54 52.49 7.74
CA THR A 463 -1.35 53.23 8.24
C THR A 463 0.00 52.53 8.21
N ASP A 464 0.04 51.22 8.05
CA ASP A 464 1.28 50.45 7.92
C ASP A 464 1.53 50.10 6.44
N ILE A 465 2.79 50.03 6.03
CA ILE A 465 3.16 49.57 4.68
C ILE A 465 4.22 48.50 4.77
N GLY A 466 4.09 47.46 3.94
CA GLY A 466 5.09 46.41 3.81
C GLY A 466 5.90 46.45 2.52
N ILE A 467 6.86 45.55 2.47
CA ILE A 467 7.71 45.29 1.31
C ILE A 467 7.78 43.79 1.08
N LEU A 468 7.39 43.33 -0.11
CA LEU A 468 7.75 42.01 -0.59
C LEU A 468 9.20 42.05 -1.10
N ASN A 469 10.12 41.46 -0.34
CA ASN A 469 11.54 41.46 -0.69
C ASN A 469 11.81 40.43 -1.79
N ASN A 470 11.41 39.18 -1.58
CA ASN A 470 11.48 38.09 -2.54
C ASN A 470 10.63 36.90 -2.07
N TRP A 471 10.37 35.96 -2.98
CA TRP A 471 9.79 34.68 -2.64
C TRP A 471 10.29 33.58 -3.59
N LYS A 472 10.17 32.33 -3.14
CA LYS A 472 10.40 31.15 -3.98
C LYS A 472 9.19 30.25 -3.98
N LEU A 473 8.97 29.60 -5.12
CA LEU A 473 7.98 28.54 -5.30
C LEU A 473 8.72 27.22 -5.47
N HIS A 474 8.32 26.22 -4.70
CA HIS A 474 8.75 24.84 -4.86
C HIS A 474 7.54 23.96 -5.04
N LEU A 475 7.50 23.20 -6.13
CA LEU A 475 6.50 22.17 -6.38
C LEU A 475 7.20 20.82 -6.20
N TYR A 476 6.56 19.90 -5.46
CA TYR A 476 7.05 18.55 -5.19
C TYR A 476 5.97 17.54 -5.55
N GLY A 477 6.38 16.38 -6.04
CA GLY A 477 5.47 15.31 -6.42
C GLY A 477 6.15 14.30 -7.32
N ASP A 478 5.38 13.63 -8.16
CA ASP A 478 5.87 12.62 -9.09
C ASP A 478 6.08 13.18 -10.49
N ALA A 479 6.87 12.45 -11.29
CA ALA A 479 7.03 12.80 -12.68
C ALA A 479 5.69 12.60 -13.41
N ASP A 480 5.23 13.64 -14.09
CA ASP A 480 4.09 13.57 -15.00
C ASP A 480 4.47 12.66 -16.18
N THR A 481 3.92 11.46 -16.21
CA THR A 481 4.18 10.45 -17.23
C THR A 481 2.94 10.16 -18.05
N VAL A 482 3.12 9.41 -19.15
CA VAL A 482 1.98 8.95 -19.95
C VAL A 482 1.21 7.80 -19.28
N ASN A 483 1.70 7.22 -18.19
CA ASN A 483 1.01 6.14 -17.50
C ASN A 483 0.23 6.72 -16.32
N ASP A 484 -1.09 6.67 -16.41
CA ASP A 484 -1.99 7.24 -15.42
C ASP A 484 -2.65 6.16 -14.55
N THR A 485 -2.98 6.54 -13.32
CA THR A 485 -3.89 5.76 -12.47
C THR A 485 -5.07 6.63 -12.05
N TYR A 486 -6.27 6.19 -12.41
CA TYR A 486 -7.54 6.84 -12.13
C TYR A 486 -8.21 6.15 -10.94
N PHE A 487 -8.31 6.85 -9.82
CA PHE A 487 -8.83 6.33 -8.56
C PHE A 487 -10.32 6.64 -8.43
N TYR A 488 -11.09 5.63 -8.05
CA TYR A 488 -12.52 5.73 -7.79
C TYR A 488 -12.84 5.21 -6.40
N THR A 489 -13.56 6.03 -5.62
CA THR A 489 -14.04 5.69 -4.29
C THR A 489 -15.57 5.73 -4.25
N ASN A 490 -16.16 5.35 -3.11
CA ASN A 490 -17.60 5.53 -2.91
C ASN A 490 -18.07 6.98 -3.14
N GLU A 491 -17.21 7.99 -3.01
CA GLU A 491 -17.54 9.39 -3.31
C GLU A 491 -17.89 9.63 -4.80
N TYR A 492 -17.49 8.72 -5.71
CA TYR A 492 -17.87 8.77 -7.14
C TYR A 492 -19.39 8.80 -7.33
N GLY A 493 -20.14 8.12 -6.46
CA GLY A 493 -21.60 8.10 -6.47
C GLY A 493 -22.24 9.49 -6.31
N ILE A 494 -21.49 10.47 -5.79
CA ILE A 494 -21.98 11.81 -5.46
C ILE A 494 -21.29 12.88 -6.32
N TYR A 495 -19.96 12.79 -6.46
CA TYR A 495 -19.12 13.83 -7.07
C TYR A 495 -18.49 13.43 -8.41
N GLY A 496 -18.75 12.20 -8.87
CA GLY A 496 -18.08 11.61 -10.02
C GLY A 496 -18.32 12.33 -11.34
N ALA A 497 -17.27 12.52 -12.13
CA ALA A 497 -17.40 12.88 -13.53
C ALA A 497 -17.71 11.64 -14.38
N THR A 498 -18.50 11.80 -15.43
CA THR A 498 -19.04 10.67 -16.19
C THR A 498 -18.20 10.24 -17.39
N THR A 499 -17.03 10.84 -17.60
CA THR A 499 -16.22 10.62 -18.80
C THR A 499 -14.74 10.56 -18.45
N LEU A 500 -14.09 9.48 -18.88
CA LEU A 500 -12.66 9.29 -18.81
C LEU A 500 -12.06 9.53 -20.19
N THR A 501 -10.98 10.30 -20.25
CA THR A 501 -10.17 10.52 -21.46
C THR A 501 -8.72 10.35 -21.10
N ASP A 502 -8.06 9.41 -21.76
CA ASP A 502 -6.61 9.32 -21.84
C ASP A 502 -6.16 9.26 -23.31
N SER A 503 -4.90 9.65 -23.55
CA SER A 503 -4.26 9.79 -24.86
C SER A 503 -3.28 8.68 -25.26
N SER A 504 -2.62 8.02 -24.30
CA SER A 504 -1.65 6.93 -24.50
C SER A 504 -1.05 6.57 -23.16
N GLY A 505 -0.66 5.31 -22.95
CA GLY A 505 0.00 4.93 -21.72
C GLY A 505 -0.07 3.44 -21.48
N THR A 506 0.26 3.06 -20.25
CA THR A 506 -0.29 1.86 -19.61
C THR A 506 -1.05 2.35 -18.41
N ASP A 507 -2.38 2.32 -18.53
CA ASP A 507 -3.27 3.09 -17.68
C ASP A 507 -4.12 2.18 -16.81
N THR A 508 -4.47 2.69 -15.63
CA THR A 508 -5.12 1.91 -14.60
C THR A 508 -6.40 2.59 -14.13
N ILE A 509 -7.51 1.84 -14.09
CA ILE A 509 -8.67 2.22 -13.28
C ILE A 509 -8.57 1.47 -11.95
N ASN A 510 -8.43 2.20 -10.85
CA ASN A 510 -8.43 1.63 -9.51
C ASN A 510 -9.72 2.02 -8.78
N ALA A 511 -10.67 1.09 -8.73
CA ALA A 511 -11.94 1.22 -8.03
C ALA A 511 -12.02 0.38 -6.75
N ALA A 512 -10.87 0.00 -6.17
CA ALA A 512 -10.81 -0.88 -4.99
C ALA A 512 -11.57 -0.33 -3.77
N ALA A 513 -11.68 1.01 -3.65
CA ALA A 513 -12.41 1.67 -2.57
C ALA A 513 -13.93 1.79 -2.80
N ILE A 514 -14.48 1.09 -3.79
CA ILE A 514 -15.92 0.98 -4.00
C ILE A 514 -16.44 -0.30 -3.34
N THR A 515 -17.45 -0.18 -2.49
CA THR A 515 -17.98 -1.33 -1.74
C THR A 515 -19.23 -1.96 -2.35
N SER A 516 -19.75 -1.34 -3.41
CA SER A 516 -20.93 -1.81 -4.15
C SER A 516 -20.50 -2.52 -5.43
N ASN A 517 -21.38 -3.36 -5.97
CA ASN A 517 -21.18 -3.96 -7.28
C ASN A 517 -20.88 -2.91 -8.37
N SER A 518 -19.81 -3.16 -9.10
CA SER A 518 -19.30 -2.39 -10.22
C SER A 518 -19.48 -3.17 -11.51
N TYR A 519 -19.87 -2.48 -12.57
CA TYR A 519 -19.81 -2.99 -13.94
C TYR A 519 -18.79 -2.14 -14.70
N LEU A 520 -17.62 -2.70 -15.02
CA LEU A 520 -16.53 -2.00 -15.65
C LEU A 520 -16.23 -2.63 -17.02
N ASN A 521 -16.52 -1.89 -18.09
CA ASN A 521 -16.19 -2.27 -19.45
C ASN A 521 -15.06 -1.36 -19.96
N LEU A 522 -13.91 -1.95 -20.28
CA LEU A 522 -12.70 -1.24 -20.71
C LEU A 522 -12.69 -0.93 -22.21
N ASN A 523 -13.73 -1.31 -22.95
CA ASN A 523 -13.79 -1.02 -24.39
C ASN A 523 -14.02 0.47 -24.65
N PRO A 524 -13.25 1.11 -25.55
CA PRO A 524 -13.43 2.53 -25.86
C PRO A 524 -14.85 2.83 -26.38
N GLY A 525 -15.48 3.86 -25.83
CA GLY A 525 -16.86 4.24 -26.13
C GLY A 525 -17.94 3.46 -25.36
N SER A 526 -17.55 2.51 -24.52
CA SER A 526 -18.49 1.79 -23.66
C SER A 526 -18.88 2.61 -22.41
N THR A 527 -19.99 2.22 -21.79
CA THR A 527 -20.46 2.80 -20.53
C THR A 527 -20.37 1.74 -19.44
N SER A 528 -19.63 2.10 -18.40
CA SER A 528 -19.46 1.40 -17.13
C SER A 528 -20.38 2.04 -16.07
N THR A 529 -20.60 1.33 -14.96
CA THR A 529 -21.32 1.82 -13.78
C THR A 529 -20.49 1.51 -12.54
N LEU A 530 -20.06 2.55 -11.84
CA LEU A 530 -19.29 2.47 -10.59
C LEU A 530 -20.08 3.17 -9.49
N ASN A 531 -20.29 2.51 -8.34
CA ASN A 531 -21.13 3.01 -7.25
C ASN A 531 -22.46 3.67 -7.69
N GLY A 532 -23.14 3.06 -8.68
CA GLY A 532 -24.40 3.55 -9.25
C GLY A 532 -24.29 4.74 -10.22
N THR A 533 -23.10 5.31 -10.43
CA THR A 533 -22.83 6.40 -11.38
C THR A 533 -22.20 5.87 -12.67
N ASN A 534 -22.62 6.43 -13.81
CA ASN A 534 -22.09 6.02 -15.11
C ASN A 534 -20.70 6.62 -15.37
N LEU A 535 -19.77 5.79 -15.82
CA LEU A 535 -18.46 6.17 -16.35
C LEU A 535 -18.39 5.79 -17.83
N THR A 536 -18.13 6.74 -18.73
CA THR A 536 -17.90 6.48 -20.15
C THR A 536 -16.42 6.57 -20.46
N ILE A 537 -15.82 5.50 -20.97
CA ILE A 537 -14.45 5.54 -21.49
C ILE A 537 -14.51 6.14 -22.89
N SER A 538 -13.81 7.24 -23.13
CA SER A 538 -13.89 7.95 -24.41
C SER A 538 -13.32 7.12 -25.56
N SER A 539 -13.82 7.39 -26.77
CA SER A 539 -13.22 6.80 -27.98
C SER A 539 -11.75 7.23 -28.11
N GLY A 540 -10.87 6.26 -28.31
CA GLY A 540 -9.42 6.47 -28.42
C GLY A 540 -8.65 6.31 -27.11
N THR A 541 -9.34 6.20 -25.97
CA THR A 541 -8.74 5.87 -24.68
C THR A 541 -8.64 4.36 -24.52
N VAL A 542 -7.46 3.85 -24.18
CA VAL A 542 -7.21 2.44 -23.87
C VAL A 542 -6.84 2.37 -22.39
N ILE A 543 -7.38 1.38 -21.68
CA ILE A 543 -7.05 1.09 -20.28
C ILE A 543 -6.63 -0.36 -20.22
N GLU A 544 -5.43 -0.61 -19.71
CA GLU A 544 -4.84 -1.95 -19.60
C GLU A 544 -5.18 -2.58 -18.25
N ASN A 545 -5.15 -1.81 -17.17
CA ASN A 545 -5.27 -2.36 -15.81
C ASN A 545 -6.58 -1.94 -15.13
N ALA A 546 -7.20 -2.87 -14.40
CA ALA A 546 -8.38 -2.58 -13.62
C ALA A 546 -8.38 -3.32 -12.28
N PHE A 547 -8.73 -2.58 -11.22
CA PHE A 547 -9.04 -3.11 -9.90
C PHE A 547 -10.48 -2.73 -9.54
N THR A 548 -11.30 -3.69 -9.14
CA THR A 548 -12.60 -3.45 -8.50
C THR A 548 -12.54 -3.80 -7.01
N GLY A 549 -13.68 -3.72 -6.32
CA GLY A 549 -13.73 -3.48 -4.88
C GLY A 549 -14.32 -4.62 -4.08
N ASP A 550 -15.20 -4.32 -3.11
CA ASP A 550 -15.81 -5.33 -2.24
C ASP A 550 -17.16 -5.88 -2.78
N GLY A 551 -17.54 -5.47 -3.99
CA GLY A 551 -18.81 -5.82 -4.63
C GLY A 551 -18.74 -7.13 -5.40
N ASN A 552 -19.89 -7.67 -5.82
CA ASN A 552 -19.89 -8.71 -6.85
C ASN A 552 -19.77 -8.01 -8.20
N ASP A 553 -18.55 -7.91 -8.69
CA ASP A 553 -18.16 -7.03 -9.78
C ASP A 553 -18.15 -7.76 -11.12
N THR A 554 -18.29 -6.99 -12.20
CA THR A 554 -18.16 -7.49 -13.56
C THR A 554 -17.16 -6.62 -14.30
N ILE A 555 -16.06 -7.22 -14.75
CA ILE A 555 -15.02 -6.55 -15.52
C ILE A 555 -14.93 -7.16 -16.91
N ILE A 556 -14.94 -6.32 -17.94
CA ILE A 556 -14.76 -6.71 -19.34
C ILE A 556 -13.57 -5.93 -19.88
N GLY A 557 -12.49 -6.63 -20.21
CA GLY A 557 -11.32 -6.09 -20.88
C GLY A 557 -11.59 -5.69 -22.33
N ASN A 558 -10.53 -5.28 -23.02
CA ASN A 558 -10.58 -4.81 -24.39
C ASN A 558 -9.68 -5.69 -25.29
N THR A 559 -9.01 -5.10 -26.27
CA THR A 559 -8.15 -5.84 -27.21
C THR A 559 -6.65 -5.72 -26.85
N ALA A 560 -6.33 -5.00 -25.79
CA ALA A 560 -4.98 -4.89 -25.26
C ALA A 560 -4.73 -6.01 -24.24
N ASN A 561 -3.47 -6.22 -23.86
CA ASN A 561 -3.15 -7.14 -22.77
C ASN A 561 -3.60 -6.50 -21.45
N ASN A 562 -4.67 -7.03 -20.87
CA ASN A 562 -5.29 -6.50 -19.67
C ASN A 562 -4.78 -7.17 -18.40
N ALA A 563 -4.67 -6.42 -17.31
CA ALA A 563 -4.51 -6.96 -15.97
C ALA A 563 -5.75 -6.63 -15.13
N LEU A 564 -6.58 -7.63 -14.85
CA LEU A 564 -7.88 -7.49 -14.22
C LEU A 564 -7.87 -8.11 -12.83
N ASN A 565 -8.33 -7.36 -11.82
CA ASN A 565 -8.49 -7.84 -10.46
C ASN A 565 -9.90 -7.52 -9.93
N GLY A 566 -10.65 -8.57 -9.56
CA GLY A 566 -12.02 -8.48 -9.05
C GLY A 566 -12.12 -7.88 -7.64
N GLY A 567 -11.12 -8.12 -6.79
CA GLY A 567 -11.16 -7.68 -5.39
C GLY A 567 -11.81 -8.70 -4.49
N ARG A 568 -12.78 -8.29 -3.67
CA ARG A 568 -13.59 -9.21 -2.85
C ARG A 568 -14.98 -9.28 -3.44
N GLY A 569 -15.57 -10.47 -3.45
CA GLY A 569 -16.91 -10.66 -3.96
C GLY A 569 -16.97 -11.87 -4.89
N ASN A 570 -18.15 -12.15 -5.42
CA ASN A 570 -18.28 -13.15 -6.47
C ASN A 570 -18.22 -12.43 -7.82
N ASP A 571 -17.02 -12.37 -8.39
CA ASP A 571 -16.73 -11.54 -9.55
C ASP A 571 -16.82 -12.30 -10.87
N THR A 572 -17.10 -11.56 -11.95
CA THR A 572 -17.04 -12.06 -13.31
C THR A 572 -16.06 -11.24 -14.13
N LEU A 573 -14.96 -11.86 -14.57
CA LEU A 573 -13.93 -11.20 -15.37
C LEU A 573 -13.90 -11.80 -16.77
N THR A 574 -13.83 -10.95 -17.79
CA THR A 574 -13.60 -11.33 -19.18
C THR A 574 -12.38 -10.56 -19.70
N GLY A 575 -11.31 -11.24 -20.10
CA GLY A 575 -10.10 -10.62 -20.67
C GLY A 575 -10.39 -9.99 -22.02
N GLY A 576 -10.90 -10.79 -22.95
CA GLY A 576 -11.30 -10.33 -24.28
C GLY A 576 -10.31 -10.81 -25.33
N ALA A 577 -9.56 -9.91 -25.93
CA ALA A 577 -8.49 -10.28 -26.83
C ALA A 577 -7.17 -9.70 -26.34
N GLY A 578 -6.07 -10.42 -26.50
CA GLY A 578 -4.80 -10.04 -25.90
C GLY A 578 -4.31 -11.13 -24.98
N ASN A 579 -3.11 -10.97 -24.42
CA ASN A 579 -2.61 -11.88 -23.41
C ASN A 579 -2.93 -11.27 -22.04
N ASP A 580 -4.03 -11.68 -21.46
CA ASP A 580 -4.62 -11.09 -20.29
C ASP A 580 -4.19 -11.79 -19.01
N THR A 581 -4.15 -11.05 -17.90
CA THR A 581 -3.96 -11.61 -16.56
C THR A 581 -5.21 -11.36 -15.75
N LEU A 582 -5.87 -12.44 -15.33
CA LEU A 582 -7.11 -12.40 -14.56
C LEU A 582 -6.89 -12.91 -13.15
N ASN A 583 -7.16 -12.05 -12.17
CA ASN A 583 -7.23 -12.41 -10.76
C ASN A 583 -8.66 -12.17 -10.25
N GLY A 584 -9.36 -13.25 -9.91
CA GLY A 584 -10.70 -13.12 -9.32
C GLY A 584 -10.68 -12.46 -7.95
N GLY A 585 -9.59 -12.57 -7.20
CA GLY A 585 -9.55 -12.17 -5.79
C GLY A 585 -10.42 -13.07 -4.92
N ALA A 586 -10.86 -12.56 -3.76
CA ALA A 586 -11.59 -13.31 -2.74
C ALA A 586 -13.05 -13.55 -3.15
N GLY A 587 -13.56 -14.77 -2.98
CA GLY A 587 -14.95 -15.15 -3.28
C GLY A 587 -15.11 -16.06 -4.51
N ASN A 588 -16.35 -16.41 -4.86
CA ASN A 588 -16.62 -17.40 -5.92
C ASN A 588 -16.63 -16.72 -7.30
N ASN A 589 -15.54 -16.87 -8.04
CA ASN A 589 -15.28 -16.09 -9.26
C ASN A 589 -15.52 -16.88 -10.55
N THR A 590 -15.93 -16.19 -11.61
CA THR A 590 -16.03 -16.74 -12.97
C THR A 590 -15.12 -15.96 -13.91
N LEU A 591 -14.18 -16.66 -14.55
CA LEU A 591 -13.13 -16.05 -15.37
C LEU A 591 -13.21 -16.57 -16.82
N TYR A 592 -13.12 -15.65 -17.77
CA TYR A 592 -13.06 -15.93 -19.21
C TYR A 592 -11.81 -15.21 -19.76
N GLY A 593 -10.85 -15.93 -20.30
CA GLY A 593 -9.66 -15.33 -20.92
C GLY A 593 -10.04 -14.71 -22.25
N GLY A 594 -10.54 -15.55 -23.17
CA GLY A 594 -10.83 -15.15 -24.53
C GLY A 594 -9.62 -15.38 -25.42
N THR A 595 -9.46 -14.63 -26.50
CA THR A 595 -8.39 -14.93 -27.47
C THR A 595 -7.05 -14.35 -27.07
N GLY A 596 -6.00 -15.16 -27.11
CA GLY A 596 -4.63 -14.82 -26.73
C GLY A 596 -4.17 -15.78 -25.65
N ASN A 597 -2.93 -15.63 -25.19
CA ASN A 597 -2.38 -16.53 -24.18
C ASN A 597 -2.59 -15.89 -22.80
N ASP A 598 -3.61 -16.35 -22.10
CA ASP A 598 -4.08 -15.76 -20.87
C ASP A 598 -3.49 -16.44 -19.63
N ARG A 599 -3.51 -15.69 -18.53
CA ARG A 599 -2.97 -16.13 -17.24
C ARG A 599 -3.98 -15.91 -16.12
N TYR A 600 -4.40 -17.00 -15.47
CA TYR A 600 -5.26 -16.96 -14.29
C TYR A 600 -4.42 -17.08 -13.03
N VAL A 601 -4.67 -16.20 -12.06
CA VAL A 601 -3.93 -16.17 -10.78
C VAL A 601 -4.86 -16.49 -9.64
N PHE A 602 -4.49 -17.47 -8.82
CA PHE A 602 -5.26 -17.89 -7.64
C PHE A 602 -4.47 -17.71 -6.36
N ALA A 603 -4.60 -16.55 -5.72
CA ALA A 603 -3.94 -16.29 -4.44
C ALA A 603 -4.73 -16.82 -3.23
N ASP A 604 -6.06 -16.89 -3.35
CA ASP A 604 -6.99 -17.12 -2.24
C ASP A 604 -7.77 -18.45 -2.38
N ASP A 605 -8.28 -18.99 -1.26
CA ASP A 605 -8.91 -20.33 -1.16
C ASP A 605 -10.35 -20.32 -1.70
N ASP A 606 -10.49 -19.98 -2.97
CA ASP A 606 -11.77 -19.66 -3.59
C ASP A 606 -12.24 -20.69 -4.60
N TYR A 607 -13.56 -20.74 -4.79
CA TYR A 607 -14.15 -21.51 -5.87
C TYR A 607 -14.12 -20.71 -7.16
N ILE A 608 -13.24 -21.08 -8.08
CA ILE A 608 -13.08 -20.40 -9.37
C ILE A 608 -13.60 -21.28 -10.50
N THR A 609 -14.41 -20.69 -11.38
CA THR A 609 -14.84 -21.31 -12.63
C THR A 609 -14.14 -20.62 -13.80
N ILE A 610 -13.20 -21.31 -14.45
CA ILE A 610 -12.62 -20.85 -15.71
C ILE A 610 -13.41 -21.43 -16.88
N THR A 611 -13.69 -20.60 -17.88
CA THR A 611 -14.22 -21.06 -19.17
C THR A 611 -13.33 -20.57 -20.30
N GLU A 612 -12.75 -21.53 -21.01
CA GLU A 612 -11.98 -21.34 -22.24
C GLU A 612 -12.62 -22.08 -23.42
N TYR A 613 -12.30 -21.66 -24.64
CA TYR A 613 -12.72 -22.35 -25.87
C TYR A 613 -11.57 -22.78 -26.77
N ALA A 614 -11.87 -23.70 -27.68
CA ALA A 614 -10.88 -24.23 -28.61
C ALA A 614 -10.36 -23.12 -29.55
N ASN A 615 -9.02 -23.08 -29.72
CA ASN A 615 -8.29 -22.13 -30.57
C ASN A 615 -8.29 -20.69 -30.06
N GLU A 616 -8.48 -20.49 -28.76
CA GLU A 616 -8.39 -19.16 -28.15
C GLU A 616 -6.97 -18.82 -27.69
N GLY A 617 -6.16 -19.79 -27.29
CA GLY A 617 -4.76 -19.51 -26.97
C GLY A 617 -3.98 -20.70 -26.45
N VAL A 618 -2.93 -20.40 -25.70
CA VAL A 618 -2.20 -21.34 -24.84
C VAL A 618 -2.16 -20.72 -23.45
N ASP A 619 -2.99 -21.22 -22.56
CA ASP A 619 -3.35 -20.53 -21.33
C ASP A 619 -2.67 -21.13 -20.11
N THR A 620 -2.47 -20.29 -19.09
CA THR A 620 -1.71 -20.64 -17.91
C THR A 620 -2.49 -20.39 -16.64
N VAL A 621 -2.58 -21.42 -15.82
CA VAL A 621 -3.08 -21.33 -14.45
C VAL A 621 -1.91 -21.25 -13.48
N GLU A 622 -1.90 -20.24 -12.61
CA GLU A 622 -1.03 -20.17 -11.45
C GLU A 622 -1.83 -20.38 -10.16
N SER A 623 -1.58 -21.50 -9.49
CA SER A 623 -2.38 -21.93 -8.33
C SER A 623 -1.54 -22.05 -7.06
N PHE A 624 -2.05 -21.53 -5.95
CA PHE A 624 -1.53 -21.79 -4.60
C PHE A 624 -2.22 -22.99 -3.91
N TYR A 625 -3.13 -23.66 -4.63
CA TYR A 625 -3.93 -24.80 -4.17
C TYR A 625 -3.82 -25.98 -5.14
N THR A 626 -4.32 -27.15 -4.71
CA THR A 626 -4.44 -28.30 -5.62
C THR A 626 -5.40 -27.94 -6.76
N PHE A 627 -4.98 -28.17 -8.00
CA PHE A 627 -5.75 -27.76 -9.17
C PHE A 627 -5.86 -28.88 -10.21
N ASP A 628 -7.04 -28.94 -10.85
CA ASP A 628 -7.36 -29.83 -11.96
C ASP A 628 -7.72 -28.96 -13.17
N LEU A 629 -6.95 -29.07 -14.25
CA LEU A 629 -7.20 -28.33 -15.50
C LEU A 629 -8.55 -28.72 -16.14
N GLY A 630 -9.13 -29.85 -15.76
CA GLY A 630 -10.49 -30.26 -16.12
C GLY A 630 -10.69 -30.39 -17.63
N PRO A 631 -11.94 -30.39 -18.14
CA PRO A 631 -12.21 -30.43 -19.58
C PRO A 631 -11.98 -29.08 -20.28
N ALA A 632 -11.55 -28.05 -19.54
CA ALA A 632 -11.29 -26.72 -20.10
C ALA A 632 -10.09 -26.78 -21.04
N TYR A 633 -10.03 -25.87 -22.02
CA TYR A 633 -8.92 -25.78 -22.96
C TYR A 633 -7.71 -25.08 -22.34
N LEU A 634 -7.31 -25.53 -21.15
CA LEU A 634 -6.15 -25.01 -20.43
C LEU A 634 -4.96 -25.94 -20.65
N GLU A 635 -3.82 -25.37 -21.04
CA GLU A 635 -2.62 -26.15 -21.35
C GLU A 635 -1.61 -26.16 -20.21
N ASN A 636 -1.43 -25.04 -19.50
CA ASN A 636 -0.35 -24.90 -18.53
C ASN A 636 -0.84 -24.73 -17.09
N LEU A 637 -0.15 -25.40 -16.16
CA LEU A 637 -0.37 -25.27 -14.72
C LEU A 637 0.97 -25.03 -14.01
N ILE A 638 1.00 -24.01 -13.16
CA ILE A 638 2.14 -23.70 -12.29
C ILE A 638 1.65 -23.68 -10.84
N LEU A 639 2.13 -24.62 -10.03
CA LEU A 639 1.87 -24.65 -8.60
C LEU A 639 2.84 -23.70 -7.87
N LYS A 640 2.29 -22.86 -6.99
CA LYS A 640 3.02 -21.86 -6.20
C LYS A 640 3.00 -22.22 -4.72
N GLY A 641 3.54 -21.34 -3.88
CA GLY A 641 3.58 -21.53 -2.44
C GLY A 641 4.60 -22.58 -1.98
N THR A 642 4.49 -22.95 -0.71
CA THR A 642 5.44 -23.86 -0.02
C THR A 642 4.76 -25.10 0.58
N THR A 643 3.46 -25.23 0.38
CA THR A 643 2.65 -26.35 0.86
C THR A 643 2.59 -27.47 -0.18
N ALA A 644 2.37 -28.71 0.28
CA ALA A 644 2.16 -29.85 -0.60
C ALA A 644 0.79 -29.76 -1.29
N ILE A 645 0.79 -29.31 -2.54
CA ILE A 645 -0.38 -29.20 -3.43
C ILE A 645 -0.17 -30.05 -4.68
N ASN A 646 -1.23 -30.33 -5.43
CA ASN A 646 -1.20 -31.30 -6.53
C ASN A 646 -1.73 -30.69 -7.83
N GLY A 647 -1.34 -31.28 -8.96
CA GLY A 647 -1.73 -30.84 -10.29
C GLY A 647 -2.27 -32.00 -11.10
N ILE A 648 -3.42 -31.80 -11.74
CA ILE A 648 -4.04 -32.77 -12.64
C ILE A 648 -4.24 -32.08 -14.00
N GLY A 649 -3.68 -32.67 -15.05
CA GLY A 649 -3.85 -32.26 -16.43
C GLY A 649 -5.16 -32.78 -17.03
N ASN A 650 -5.28 -32.66 -18.34
CA ASN A 650 -6.49 -32.96 -19.08
C ASN A 650 -6.19 -33.83 -20.32
N THR A 651 -6.94 -33.63 -21.40
CA THR A 651 -6.76 -34.40 -22.64
C THR A 651 -5.85 -33.73 -23.68
N LEU A 652 -5.31 -32.56 -23.36
CA LEU A 652 -4.41 -31.79 -24.20
C LEU A 652 -2.96 -32.12 -23.87
N ASN A 653 -2.02 -31.51 -24.61
CA ASN A 653 -0.60 -31.57 -24.23
C ASN A 653 -0.37 -30.53 -23.12
N ASN A 654 -0.25 -30.99 -21.88
CA ASN A 654 -0.13 -30.10 -20.74
C ASN A 654 1.33 -29.83 -20.34
N SER A 655 1.58 -28.63 -19.81
CA SER A 655 2.82 -28.30 -19.11
C SER A 655 2.52 -28.03 -17.64
N ILE A 656 2.92 -28.94 -16.75
CA ILE A 656 2.61 -28.87 -15.32
C ILE A 656 3.91 -28.75 -14.52
N ALA A 657 4.04 -27.67 -13.77
CA ALA A 657 5.16 -27.42 -12.87
C ALA A 657 4.70 -27.43 -11.40
N GLY A 658 5.33 -28.26 -10.58
CA GLY A 658 5.19 -28.30 -9.14
C GLY A 658 5.96 -27.17 -8.42
N ASN A 659 5.87 -27.17 -7.09
CA ASN A 659 6.55 -26.22 -6.22
C ASN A 659 7.73 -26.88 -5.48
N GLY A 660 8.14 -26.33 -4.34
CA GLY A 660 9.26 -26.86 -3.55
C GLY A 660 8.87 -27.92 -2.51
N ALA A 661 7.61 -28.37 -2.51
CA ALA A 661 7.09 -29.38 -1.59
C ALA A 661 6.65 -30.63 -2.38
N ASN A 662 6.43 -31.74 -1.67
CA ASN A 662 6.02 -32.99 -2.30
C ASN A 662 4.68 -32.84 -3.06
N ASN A 663 4.72 -32.89 -4.38
CA ASN A 663 3.56 -32.78 -5.26
C ASN A 663 3.18 -34.13 -5.87
N ASN A 664 1.89 -34.32 -6.16
CA ASN A 664 1.40 -35.35 -7.06
C ASN A 664 0.94 -34.68 -8.36
N LEU A 665 1.67 -34.93 -9.45
CA LEU A 665 1.41 -34.38 -10.77
C LEU A 665 0.97 -35.50 -11.71
N ASN A 666 -0.19 -35.33 -12.35
CA ASN A 666 -0.73 -36.28 -13.32
C ASN A 666 -0.99 -35.55 -14.64
N GLY A 667 -0.31 -35.92 -15.72
CA GLY A 667 -0.46 -35.32 -17.06
C GLY A 667 -1.81 -35.66 -17.68
N GLY A 668 -2.20 -36.93 -17.59
CA GLY A 668 -3.49 -37.41 -18.10
C GLY A 668 -3.34 -38.03 -19.48
N THR A 669 -3.87 -37.41 -20.52
CA THR A 669 -3.67 -37.87 -21.90
C THR A 669 -3.14 -36.73 -22.73
N GLY A 670 -2.20 -36.99 -23.62
CA GLY A 670 -1.53 -35.94 -24.38
C GLY A 670 -0.03 -36.20 -24.34
N ASN A 671 0.75 -35.35 -25.00
CA ASN A 671 2.20 -35.36 -24.82
C ASN A 671 2.54 -34.32 -23.76
N ASP A 672 2.60 -34.75 -22.51
CA ASP A 672 2.68 -33.86 -21.36
C ASP A 672 4.13 -33.57 -20.96
N THR A 673 4.34 -32.43 -20.31
CA THR A 673 5.62 -32.08 -19.67
C THR A 673 5.37 -31.82 -18.19
N LEU A 674 5.90 -32.68 -17.34
CA LEU A 674 5.75 -32.62 -15.89
C LEU A 674 7.11 -32.29 -15.24
N THR A 675 7.14 -31.24 -14.43
CA THR A 675 8.32 -30.87 -13.62
C THR A 675 7.93 -30.85 -12.14
N GLY A 676 8.50 -31.73 -11.32
CA GLY A 676 8.19 -31.83 -9.88
C GLY A 676 8.68 -30.62 -9.10
N GLY A 677 9.95 -30.27 -9.29
CA GLY A 677 10.55 -29.10 -8.66
C GLY A 677 11.44 -29.52 -7.50
N GLY A 678 11.03 -29.25 -6.27
CA GLY A 678 11.73 -29.75 -5.09
C GLY A 678 10.78 -30.53 -4.19
N GLY A 679 11.31 -31.45 -3.39
CA GLY A 679 10.48 -32.36 -2.59
C GLY A 679 10.52 -33.76 -3.18
N ASN A 680 9.83 -34.70 -2.53
CA ASN A 680 9.69 -36.07 -3.07
C ASN A 680 8.37 -36.15 -3.82
N ASP A 681 8.44 -35.97 -5.13
CA ASP A 681 7.27 -35.81 -5.99
C ASP A 681 6.81 -37.15 -6.58
N THR A 682 5.54 -37.20 -6.98
CA THR A 682 4.99 -38.29 -7.80
C THR A 682 4.54 -37.71 -9.12
N LEU A 683 5.18 -38.11 -10.21
CA LEU A 683 4.84 -37.68 -11.57
C LEU A 683 4.29 -38.89 -12.34
N ILE A 684 3.11 -38.71 -12.92
CA ILE A 684 2.42 -39.70 -13.75
C ILE A 684 2.16 -39.03 -15.11
N GLY A 685 2.88 -39.44 -16.16
CA GLY A 685 2.68 -38.93 -17.52
C GLY A 685 1.29 -39.28 -18.03
N GLY A 686 1.04 -40.57 -18.22
CA GLY A 686 -0.27 -41.10 -18.56
C GLY A 686 -0.26 -41.73 -19.94
N THR A 687 -1.00 -41.17 -20.90
CA THR A 687 -0.98 -41.68 -22.28
C THR A 687 -0.46 -40.63 -23.24
N GLY A 688 0.47 -40.99 -24.10
CA GLY A 688 1.13 -40.11 -25.05
C GLY A 688 2.63 -40.13 -24.80
N ASN A 689 3.38 -39.23 -25.42
CA ASN A 689 4.83 -39.18 -25.29
C ASN A 689 5.19 -38.09 -24.27
N ASP A 690 5.42 -38.50 -23.03
CA ASP A 690 5.53 -37.56 -21.92
C ASP A 690 6.98 -37.23 -21.57
N VAL A 691 7.20 -36.05 -21.00
CA VAL A 691 8.49 -35.61 -20.45
C VAL A 691 8.35 -35.42 -18.96
N LEU A 692 9.08 -36.23 -18.19
CA LEU A 692 9.08 -36.19 -16.73
C LEU A 692 10.43 -35.69 -16.21
N VAL A 693 10.40 -34.63 -15.41
CA VAL A 693 11.55 -34.05 -14.70
C VAL A 693 11.22 -34.06 -13.21
N GLY A 694 11.81 -34.98 -12.43
CA GLY A 694 11.56 -35.06 -10.98
C GLY A 694 12.01 -33.76 -10.29
N GLY A 695 13.30 -33.45 -10.43
CA GLY A 695 13.90 -32.28 -9.78
C GLY A 695 14.65 -32.73 -8.53
N THR A 696 14.69 -31.90 -7.49
CA THR A 696 15.44 -32.25 -6.28
C THR A 696 14.58 -33.01 -5.27
N GLY A 697 15.03 -34.17 -4.84
CA GLY A 697 14.35 -35.07 -3.91
C GLY A 697 14.41 -36.49 -4.44
N ASN A 698 13.69 -37.41 -3.79
CA ASN A 698 13.57 -38.78 -4.30
C ASN A 698 12.18 -38.94 -4.90
N ASP A 699 12.10 -38.81 -6.22
CA ASP A 699 10.82 -38.73 -6.92
C ASP A 699 10.35 -40.10 -7.38
N THR A 700 9.04 -40.24 -7.63
CA THR A 700 8.44 -41.41 -8.26
C THR A 700 7.90 -41.00 -9.62
N LEU A 701 8.50 -41.55 -10.69
CA LEU A 701 8.19 -41.20 -12.07
C LEU A 701 7.54 -42.39 -12.78
N THR A 702 6.38 -42.18 -13.39
CA THR A 702 5.63 -43.20 -14.15
C THR A 702 5.31 -42.60 -15.51
N GLY A 703 5.89 -43.14 -16.58
CA GLY A 703 5.68 -42.61 -17.93
C GLY A 703 4.27 -42.93 -18.43
N GLY A 704 3.90 -44.21 -18.31
CA GLY A 704 2.62 -44.73 -18.77
C GLY A 704 2.75 -45.38 -20.13
N SER A 705 1.93 -44.97 -21.09
CA SER A 705 1.92 -45.55 -22.44
C SER A 705 2.33 -44.53 -23.48
N GLY A 706 3.31 -44.89 -24.31
CA GLY A 706 3.85 -44.03 -25.36
C GLY A 706 5.36 -44.06 -25.27
N SER A 707 6.03 -43.15 -25.97
CA SER A 707 7.48 -43.00 -25.90
C SER A 707 7.85 -41.91 -24.93
N ASP A 708 8.12 -42.29 -23.68
CA ASP A 708 8.32 -41.34 -22.60
C ASP A 708 9.79 -40.97 -22.40
N ARG A 709 10.00 -39.81 -21.80
CA ARG A 709 11.31 -39.23 -21.53
C ARG A 709 11.45 -38.90 -20.05
N PHE A 710 12.36 -39.58 -19.38
CA PHE A 710 12.76 -39.30 -18.00
C PHE A 710 14.04 -38.46 -18.00
N THR A 711 13.97 -37.20 -17.53
CA THR A 711 15.07 -36.24 -17.63
C THR A 711 15.72 -35.97 -16.27
N PHE A 712 17.06 -36.07 -16.23
CA PHE A 712 17.91 -35.73 -15.09
C PHE A 712 18.85 -34.58 -15.47
N ASN A 713 18.74 -33.43 -14.82
CA ASN A 713 19.53 -32.25 -15.15
C ASN A 713 20.87 -32.21 -14.42
N SER A 714 21.03 -32.98 -13.33
CA SER A 714 22.23 -32.98 -12.51
C SER A 714 22.38 -34.25 -11.68
N ARG A 715 23.55 -34.43 -11.07
CA ARG A 715 23.89 -35.58 -10.21
C ARG A 715 23.44 -35.40 -8.76
N SER A 716 22.84 -34.26 -8.44
CA SER A 716 22.45 -33.84 -7.09
C SER A 716 20.93 -33.68 -6.94
N GLU A 717 20.17 -34.23 -7.88
CA GLU A 717 18.72 -34.23 -7.87
C GLU A 717 18.16 -35.23 -6.85
N GLY A 718 18.73 -36.43 -6.76
CA GLY A 718 18.40 -37.40 -5.72
C GLY A 718 18.36 -38.80 -6.32
N ILE A 719 17.59 -39.69 -5.72
CA ILE A 719 17.43 -41.07 -6.20
C ILE A 719 15.98 -41.31 -6.58
N ASP A 720 15.69 -41.12 -7.87
CA ASP A 720 14.34 -41.25 -8.37
C ASP A 720 13.96 -42.70 -8.62
N ARG A 721 12.66 -42.99 -8.64
CA ARG A 721 12.11 -44.31 -8.94
C ARG A 721 11.27 -44.23 -10.21
N ILE A 722 11.78 -44.80 -11.30
CA ILE A 722 11.01 -44.99 -12.54
C ILE A 722 10.26 -46.31 -12.43
N THR A 723 8.93 -46.28 -12.54
CA THR A 723 8.09 -47.43 -12.13
C THR A 723 7.74 -48.39 -13.25
N ASP A 724 7.84 -47.97 -14.51
CA ASP A 724 7.31 -48.68 -15.68
C ASP A 724 8.16 -48.62 -16.95
N PHE A 725 9.44 -48.24 -16.85
CA PHE A 725 10.34 -48.05 -18.00
C PHE A 725 10.30 -49.19 -19.04
N SER A 726 9.91 -48.85 -20.28
CA SER A 726 9.94 -49.69 -21.47
C SER A 726 11.21 -49.43 -22.28
N VAL A 727 12.10 -50.42 -22.41
CA VAL A 727 13.29 -50.33 -23.29
C VAL A 727 12.95 -50.26 -24.79
N VAL A 728 11.68 -50.40 -25.16
CA VAL A 728 11.22 -50.30 -26.54
C VAL A 728 10.78 -48.88 -26.86
N ASP A 729 10.14 -48.21 -25.91
CA ASP A 729 9.44 -46.95 -26.14
C ASP A 729 10.11 -45.77 -25.42
N ASP A 730 10.69 -45.98 -24.24
CA ASP A 730 11.12 -44.91 -23.34
C ASP A 730 12.60 -44.58 -23.46
N THR A 731 12.94 -43.37 -23.03
CA THR A 731 14.30 -42.86 -23.01
C THR A 731 14.63 -42.18 -21.69
N ILE A 732 15.88 -42.34 -21.26
CA ILE A 732 16.48 -41.57 -20.17
C ILE A 732 17.31 -40.46 -20.80
N TYR A 733 17.09 -39.23 -20.38
CA TYR A 733 17.90 -38.10 -20.79
C TYR A 733 18.67 -37.51 -19.61
N VAL A 734 19.93 -37.19 -19.85
CA VAL A 734 20.83 -36.60 -18.86
C VAL A 734 21.46 -35.32 -19.42
N SER A 735 21.61 -34.29 -18.60
CA SER A 735 22.35 -33.08 -19.00
C SER A 735 23.85 -33.36 -19.10
N ALA A 736 24.46 -33.16 -20.28
CA ALA A 736 25.90 -33.31 -20.44
C ALA A 736 26.67 -32.35 -19.51
N ALA A 737 26.13 -31.15 -19.28
CA ALA A 737 26.71 -30.15 -18.40
C ALA A 737 26.59 -30.54 -16.91
N GLY A 738 25.40 -31.01 -16.48
CA GLY A 738 25.17 -31.39 -15.08
C GLY A 738 25.92 -32.66 -14.65
N PHE A 739 26.13 -33.58 -15.59
CA PHE A 739 26.80 -34.85 -15.33
C PHE A 739 28.31 -34.80 -15.62
N GLY A 740 28.75 -34.05 -16.64
CA GLY A 740 30.14 -33.98 -17.05
C GLY A 740 30.67 -35.32 -17.58
N GLY A 741 31.92 -35.67 -17.29
CA GLY A 741 32.48 -37.00 -17.60
C GLY A 741 32.72 -37.29 -19.09
N GLY A 742 32.65 -36.28 -19.96
CA GLY A 742 32.87 -36.42 -21.41
C GLY A 742 31.63 -36.92 -22.19
N LEU A 743 30.43 -36.67 -21.68
CA LEU A 743 29.19 -36.88 -22.43
C LEU A 743 29.09 -35.92 -23.61
N VAL A 744 28.56 -36.39 -24.74
CA VAL A 744 28.38 -35.61 -25.97
C VAL A 744 26.90 -35.32 -26.15
N ALA A 745 26.54 -34.05 -26.09
CA ALA A 745 25.17 -33.57 -26.27
C ALA A 745 24.59 -33.94 -27.64
N GLY A 746 23.28 -34.23 -27.67
CA GLY A 746 22.49 -34.44 -28.89
C GLY A 746 22.45 -35.87 -29.42
N ALA A 747 22.93 -36.87 -28.66
CA ALA A 747 22.93 -38.28 -29.08
C ALA A 747 22.83 -39.24 -27.89
N ALA A 748 22.53 -40.50 -28.21
CA ALA A 748 22.68 -41.61 -27.28
C ALA A 748 24.14 -41.71 -26.80
N ILE A 749 24.34 -42.12 -25.54
CA ILE A 749 25.69 -42.27 -24.98
C ILE A 749 26.48 -43.34 -25.76
N ALA A 750 27.79 -43.20 -25.79
CA ALA A 750 28.64 -44.12 -26.52
C ALA A 750 28.56 -45.54 -25.91
N VAL A 751 28.70 -46.59 -26.73
CA VAL A 751 28.63 -47.98 -26.28
C VAL A 751 29.60 -48.28 -25.12
N ASN A 752 30.80 -47.70 -25.14
CA ASN A 752 31.81 -47.86 -24.09
C ASN A 752 31.53 -47.04 -22.81
N GLN A 753 30.50 -46.18 -22.81
CA GLN A 753 30.05 -45.41 -21.66
C GLN A 753 28.95 -46.11 -20.85
N PHE A 754 28.41 -47.23 -21.33
CA PHE A 754 27.37 -47.99 -20.65
C PHE A 754 27.88 -49.36 -20.18
N PHE A 755 27.40 -49.84 -19.03
CA PHE A 755 27.68 -51.18 -18.51
C PHE A 755 26.50 -51.81 -17.78
N LEU A 756 26.29 -53.11 -18.02
CA LEU A 756 25.34 -53.94 -17.28
C LEU A 756 26.06 -54.59 -16.10
N GLY A 757 25.95 -53.98 -14.93
CA GLY A 757 26.54 -54.46 -13.69
C GLY A 757 26.63 -53.38 -12.62
N SER A 758 27.01 -53.77 -11.41
CA SER A 758 27.04 -52.88 -10.25
C SER A 758 28.36 -52.12 -10.07
N ALA A 759 29.39 -52.37 -10.90
CA ALA A 759 30.67 -51.68 -10.83
C ALA A 759 31.29 -51.53 -12.23
N ALA A 760 31.91 -50.37 -12.49
CA ALA A 760 32.65 -50.13 -13.71
C ALA A 760 33.86 -51.08 -13.82
N THR A 761 34.15 -51.52 -15.03
CA THR A 761 35.29 -52.38 -15.40
C THR A 761 36.30 -51.67 -16.29
N THR A 762 35.94 -50.50 -16.83
CA THR A 762 36.80 -49.67 -17.67
C THR A 762 36.58 -48.19 -17.35
N SER A 763 37.64 -47.38 -17.45
CA SER A 763 37.60 -45.92 -17.20
C SER A 763 36.73 -45.11 -18.16
N SER A 764 36.09 -45.74 -19.15
CA SER A 764 35.14 -45.10 -20.07
C SER A 764 33.69 -45.28 -19.66
N GLN A 765 33.38 -46.26 -18.80
CA GLN A 765 32.01 -46.52 -18.36
C GLN A 765 31.56 -45.37 -17.45
N ARG A 766 30.34 -44.89 -17.68
CA ARG A 766 29.72 -43.78 -16.97
C ARG A 766 28.41 -44.22 -16.35
N PHE A 767 27.57 -44.90 -17.12
CA PHE A 767 26.28 -45.40 -16.65
C PHE A 767 26.36 -46.89 -16.36
N LEU A 768 25.98 -47.27 -15.14
CA LEU A 768 26.03 -48.66 -14.64
C LEU A 768 24.62 -49.08 -14.20
N TYR A 769 24.05 -50.12 -14.80
CA TYR A 769 22.73 -50.63 -14.42
C TYR A 769 22.84 -52.03 -13.79
N ASP A 770 22.44 -52.14 -12.52
CA ASP A 770 22.38 -53.40 -11.77
C ASP A 770 21.02 -54.07 -11.96
N LYS A 771 20.97 -55.09 -12.81
CA LYS A 771 19.73 -55.82 -13.12
C LYS A 771 19.10 -56.53 -11.91
N GLY A 772 19.89 -56.81 -10.86
CA GLY A 772 19.43 -57.56 -9.69
C GLY A 772 18.53 -56.75 -8.77
N ASN A 773 18.74 -55.42 -8.71
CA ASN A 773 17.98 -54.51 -7.84
C ASN A 773 17.43 -53.28 -8.57
N GLY A 774 17.71 -53.11 -9.87
CA GLY A 774 17.19 -52.02 -10.70
C GLY A 774 17.95 -50.70 -10.58
N SER A 775 19.06 -50.64 -9.84
CA SER A 775 19.77 -49.38 -9.59
C SER A 775 20.55 -48.92 -10.83
N LEU A 776 20.36 -47.66 -11.23
CA LEU A 776 21.13 -46.96 -12.24
C LEU A 776 22.10 -45.98 -11.56
N PHE A 777 23.40 -46.15 -11.80
CA PHE A 777 24.45 -45.33 -11.25
C PHE A 777 25.15 -44.51 -12.33
N PHE A 778 25.63 -43.33 -11.96
CA PHE A 778 26.60 -42.54 -12.70
C PHE A 778 27.97 -42.54 -12.01
N ASP A 779 29.02 -42.87 -12.76
CA ASP A 779 30.42 -42.83 -12.35
C ASP A 779 31.16 -41.78 -13.21
N GLN A 780 31.58 -40.68 -12.59
CA GLN A 780 32.18 -39.55 -13.32
C GLN A 780 33.56 -39.90 -13.91
N ASP A 781 34.37 -40.70 -13.21
CA ASP A 781 35.73 -41.04 -13.63
C ASP A 781 35.84 -42.43 -14.29
N GLY A 782 34.80 -43.25 -14.13
CA GLY A 782 34.67 -44.60 -14.69
C GLY A 782 35.58 -45.63 -14.06
N THR A 783 36.27 -45.30 -12.96
CA THR A 783 37.24 -46.21 -12.33
C THR A 783 36.60 -47.18 -11.36
N GLY A 784 35.32 -47.01 -11.02
CA GLY A 784 34.60 -47.82 -10.05
C GLY A 784 35.13 -47.72 -8.61
N ALA A 785 36.15 -46.89 -8.37
CA ALA A 785 36.89 -46.82 -7.10
C ALA A 785 36.53 -45.60 -6.23
N ILE A 786 35.88 -44.56 -6.80
CA ILE A 786 35.47 -43.36 -6.07
C ILE A 786 34.05 -42.94 -6.49
N ALA A 787 33.14 -42.86 -5.50
CA ALA A 787 31.87 -42.10 -5.51
C ALA A 787 30.95 -42.19 -6.76
N LYS A 788 30.66 -43.40 -7.27
CA LYS A 788 29.47 -43.57 -8.13
C LYS A 788 28.23 -43.10 -7.37
N ILE A 789 27.35 -42.36 -8.05
CA ILE A 789 26.11 -41.83 -7.47
C ILE A 789 24.96 -42.60 -8.09
N GLN A 790 24.03 -43.08 -7.26
CA GLN A 790 22.78 -43.61 -7.78
C GLN A 790 21.90 -42.45 -8.19
N ILE A 791 21.38 -42.48 -9.42
CA ILE A 791 20.51 -41.42 -9.94
C ILE A 791 19.06 -41.90 -10.09
N ALA A 792 18.87 -43.21 -10.30
CA ALA A 792 17.53 -43.76 -10.43
C ALA A 792 17.48 -45.23 -9.97
N THR A 793 16.26 -45.68 -9.71
CA THR A 793 15.87 -47.08 -9.54
C THR A 793 14.81 -47.39 -10.59
N LEU A 794 15.08 -48.37 -11.44
CA LEU A 794 14.16 -48.87 -12.48
C LEU A 794 13.67 -50.29 -12.11
N ASN A 795 12.76 -50.84 -12.90
CA ASN A 795 12.31 -52.23 -12.77
C ASN A 795 13.51 -53.19 -12.89
N THR A 796 13.49 -54.31 -12.17
CA THR A 796 14.56 -55.32 -12.23
C THR A 796 14.52 -56.09 -13.55
N GLY A 797 15.69 -56.52 -14.04
CA GLY A 797 15.79 -57.41 -15.20
C GLY A 797 15.63 -56.75 -16.57
N LEU A 798 15.61 -55.41 -16.67
CA LEU A 798 15.53 -54.71 -17.95
C LEU A 798 16.73 -55.04 -18.85
N SER A 799 16.50 -55.01 -20.16
CA SER A 799 17.55 -55.19 -21.18
C SER A 799 18.13 -53.86 -21.66
N LEU A 800 18.40 -52.96 -20.71
CA LEU A 800 18.90 -51.61 -20.98
C LEU A 800 20.23 -51.64 -21.76
N THR A 801 20.41 -50.69 -22.66
CA THR A 801 21.58 -50.49 -23.52
C THR A 801 22.02 -49.03 -23.52
N ASN A 802 23.13 -48.73 -24.19
CA ASN A 802 23.57 -47.35 -24.38
C ASN A 802 22.59 -46.53 -25.24
N ALA A 803 21.72 -47.17 -26.03
CA ALA A 803 20.75 -46.49 -26.88
C ALA A 803 19.56 -45.92 -26.09
N ASP A 804 19.36 -46.37 -24.85
CA ASP A 804 18.23 -45.95 -24.00
C ASP A 804 18.56 -44.69 -23.17
N ILE A 805 19.83 -44.26 -23.19
CA ILE A 805 20.32 -43.10 -22.43
C ILE A 805 20.90 -42.07 -23.40
N PHE A 806 20.33 -40.87 -23.41
CA PHE A 806 20.74 -39.74 -24.25
C PHE A 806 21.34 -38.62 -23.42
N ALA A 807 22.37 -37.98 -23.94
CA ALA A 807 22.92 -36.76 -23.36
C ALA A 807 22.36 -35.53 -24.10
N ALA A 808 21.79 -34.59 -23.35
CA ALA A 808 21.32 -33.29 -23.83
C ALA A 808 22.40 -32.21 -23.69
#